data_AF-A0A8B8B7G2-F1
#
_entry.id   AF-A0A8B8B7G2-F1
#
_cell.length_a   1.000
_cell.length_b   1.000
_cell.length_c   1.000
_cell.angle_alpha   90.00
_cell.angle_beta   90.00
_cell.angle_gamma   90.00
#
_symmetry.space_group_name_H-M   'P 1'
#
loop_
_entity.id
_entity.type
_entity.pdbx_description
1 polymer ?
#
loop_
_entity_poly.entity_id
_entity_poly.type
_entity_poly.pdbx_seq_one_letter_code
_entity_poly.pdbx_strand_id
1 'polypeptide(L)'
;MANMAASMKGQKPELKHYLRSNKLPDVYEALLTGLAVMCPDDPLQFILDKLRCLKENGMEELNWDMFVEDYMKPPNKVITESNLDFIFNLDDESMIPTPEMYATAYGHYNMSLKNMCFSAWMQYYLHKKKKKMAMEKKMTRAALHHAHRILRVHLNVWRDWLRYRKGCQAMAYHKLKRIYFVSVGIVLFREWRAVAKRNKDQREYFERLERGENVDDEETFGQGDGDAQDKLSGQLGIELAVKVFSFLDIADLARCACVCRSWKVIAYHSSLWNRLDFSKVRNRLAYGVTDLVTTKLLSKCRPYLIHLSMRGCTQLQSSTFLSISECRNLQDLNLSQCKGLDDESLKFVVKGCKIILYLNLSHTHITDASLRTISKYCHNVQFLSLAYCKKFSDRGLQYLSAGKCSKKLEYLDLSGCLQITPDGFKSLSSGCNMLQTLVLNEFPTLNDDCMMAVAAKCTKIHTLSILGSPLLTDETFKRLANNRNLRKLRIEGNQRISDLSLKAIGKNCTDLEHLYLADCQRLTDASLKAIANCSKLVVCNIADVVQITNTGVQSLAEGSCASSMRELNLTNCIRVGDMAMFNIRKFKNLVYLSVCFCEHISEKSGIELLGQLHALVSLDISGCNCSDEGLSSLGKYNNHLRDVTLSECADITDLGLQKFTQQCKDIERLDLSHCKLLTDGAIKNLAFCCRYLTSLNLAGCKLITNLSIQYLSGVCHHLHTLDISGCIIITDKALKYLRKGCKKLKYLTMLYCKGITKHAAMKMTRHVPALKFSDDEIPVYYGYK
;
A
#
# COMPACT_ATOMS: atom_id res chain seq x y z
N MET A 1 -40.65 4.63 -56.77
CA MET A 1 -41.13 5.63 -57.76
C MET A 1 -41.86 6.84 -57.17
N ALA A 2 -42.70 6.72 -56.13
CA ALA A 2 -43.46 7.87 -55.58
C ALA A 2 -42.59 9.04 -55.04
N ASN A 3 -41.42 8.76 -54.44
CA ASN A 3 -40.54 9.82 -53.91
C ASN A 3 -39.69 10.55 -54.97
N MET A 4 -39.55 10.00 -56.17
CA MET A 4 -38.78 10.65 -57.25
C MET A 4 -39.64 11.66 -58.01
N ALA A 5 -40.95 11.39 -58.16
CA ALA A 5 -41.91 12.34 -58.71
C ALA A 5 -42.07 13.59 -57.82
N ALA A 6 -41.97 13.43 -56.49
CA ALA A 6 -41.98 14.53 -55.53
C ALA A 6 -40.72 15.41 -55.61
N SER A 7 -39.54 14.81 -55.84
CA SER A 7 -38.25 15.53 -55.94
C SER A 7 -38.03 16.27 -57.26
N MET A 8 -38.91 16.10 -58.26
CA MET A 8 -38.82 16.76 -59.55
C MET A 8 -39.84 17.90 -59.74
N LYS A 9 -40.63 18.26 -58.73
CA LYS A 9 -41.41 19.50 -58.75
C LYS A 9 -40.45 20.70 -58.68
N GLY A 10 -40.48 21.57 -59.70
CA GLY A 10 -39.61 22.76 -59.80
C GLY A 10 -38.34 22.63 -60.63
N GLN A 11 -37.99 21.42 -61.11
CA GLN A 11 -36.84 21.20 -62.00
C GLN A 11 -37.17 21.55 -63.46
N LYS A 12 -36.19 22.08 -64.20
CA LYS A 12 -36.35 22.57 -65.59
C LYS A 12 -36.93 21.50 -66.52
N PRO A 13 -37.82 21.86 -67.47
CA PRO A 13 -38.44 20.91 -68.40
C PRO A 13 -37.42 20.08 -69.19
N GLU A 14 -36.28 20.68 -69.56
CA GLU A 14 -35.20 20.01 -70.30
C GLU A 14 -34.57 18.87 -69.51
N LEU A 15 -34.41 19.01 -68.19
CA LEU A 15 -33.82 17.97 -67.33
C LEU A 15 -34.78 16.78 -67.17
N LYS A 16 -36.09 17.06 -67.06
CA LYS A 16 -37.12 16.00 -67.05
C LYS A 16 -37.17 15.25 -68.36
N HIS A 17 -37.03 15.97 -69.47
CA HIS A 17 -36.94 15.36 -70.79
C HIS A 17 -35.68 14.50 -70.90
N TYR A 18 -34.50 15.02 -70.52
CA TYR A 18 -33.23 14.29 -70.52
C TYR A 18 -33.28 13.00 -69.68
N LEU A 19 -33.88 13.05 -68.49
CA LEU A 19 -34.02 11.87 -67.61
C LEU A 19 -34.97 10.81 -68.16
N ARG A 20 -36.03 11.22 -68.89
CA ARG A 20 -36.94 10.31 -69.60
C ARG A 20 -36.31 9.72 -70.86
N SER A 21 -35.51 10.50 -71.58
CA SER A 21 -34.84 10.07 -72.82
C SER A 21 -33.72 9.06 -72.59
N ASN A 22 -33.12 9.02 -71.38
CA ASN A 22 -31.92 8.22 -71.10
C ASN A 22 -32.15 7.04 -70.13
N LYS A 23 -33.41 6.60 -69.89
CA LYS A 23 -33.78 5.47 -69.00
C LYS A 23 -33.03 5.40 -67.66
N LEU A 24 -32.68 6.55 -67.09
CA LEU A 24 -31.79 6.64 -65.92
C LEU A 24 -32.33 5.92 -64.65
N PRO A 25 -33.65 5.98 -64.33
CA PRO A 25 -34.20 5.29 -63.15
C PRO A 25 -34.00 3.78 -63.17
N ASP A 26 -34.12 3.15 -64.35
CA ASP A 26 -33.98 1.71 -64.53
C ASP A 26 -32.51 1.28 -64.33
N VAL A 27 -31.56 2.14 -64.73
CA VAL A 27 -30.13 1.94 -64.51
C VAL A 27 -29.80 2.00 -63.02
N TYR A 28 -30.39 2.96 -62.31
CA TYR A 28 -30.22 3.04 -60.86
C TYR A 28 -30.79 1.81 -60.15
N GLU A 29 -31.96 1.33 -60.56
CA GLU A 29 -32.59 0.14 -59.97
C GLU A 29 -31.75 -1.12 -60.17
N ALA A 30 -31.21 -1.34 -61.38
CA ALA A 30 -30.33 -2.46 -61.66
C ALA A 30 -29.01 -2.41 -60.87
N LEU A 31 -28.38 -1.23 -60.78
CA LEU A 31 -27.14 -1.04 -60.03
C LEU A 31 -27.34 -1.20 -58.53
N LEU A 32 -28.43 -0.66 -57.98
CA LEU A 32 -28.72 -0.76 -56.56
C LEU A 32 -29.00 -2.22 -56.16
N THR A 33 -29.73 -2.95 -57.01
CA THR A 33 -30.00 -4.38 -56.81
C THR A 33 -28.72 -5.19 -56.89
N GLY A 34 -27.88 -4.95 -57.91
CA GLY A 34 -26.57 -5.58 -58.04
C GLY A 34 -25.67 -5.31 -56.82
N LEU A 35 -25.61 -4.09 -56.32
CA LEU A 35 -24.84 -3.75 -55.11
C LEU A 35 -25.37 -4.46 -53.85
N ALA A 36 -26.69 -4.45 -53.68
CA ALA A 36 -27.34 -5.02 -52.51
C ALA A 36 -27.18 -6.55 -52.46
N VAL A 37 -27.23 -7.20 -53.62
CA VAL A 37 -27.15 -8.67 -53.71
C VAL A 37 -25.70 -9.15 -53.80
N MET A 38 -24.88 -8.54 -54.66
CA MET A 38 -23.49 -8.98 -54.87
C MET A 38 -22.54 -8.53 -53.76
N CYS A 39 -22.88 -7.48 -53.00
CA CYS A 39 -22.11 -6.95 -51.85
C CYS A 39 -20.58 -6.89 -52.10
N PRO A 40 -20.11 -6.19 -53.16
CA PRO A 40 -18.70 -6.15 -53.52
C PRO A 40 -17.83 -5.45 -52.44
N ASP A 41 -16.57 -5.87 -52.31
CA ASP A 41 -15.62 -5.30 -51.33
C ASP A 41 -15.35 -3.80 -51.57
N ASP A 42 -15.44 -3.33 -52.81
CA ASP A 42 -15.41 -1.91 -53.20
C ASP A 42 -16.67 -1.54 -54.01
N PRO A 43 -17.70 -0.98 -53.35
CA PRO A 43 -18.96 -0.61 -53.99
C PRO A 43 -18.80 0.45 -55.09
N LEU A 44 -17.85 1.37 -54.92
CA LEU A 44 -17.67 2.48 -55.85
C LEU A 44 -17.03 1.98 -57.14
N GLN A 45 -16.01 1.14 -57.02
CA GLN A 45 -15.37 0.52 -58.18
C GLN A 45 -16.35 -0.39 -58.94
N PHE A 46 -17.19 -1.15 -58.21
CA PHE A 46 -18.23 -1.98 -58.83
C PHE A 46 -19.23 -1.14 -59.64
N ILE A 47 -19.73 -0.03 -59.09
CA ILE A 47 -20.64 0.88 -59.81
C ILE A 47 -19.96 1.42 -61.08
N LEU A 48 -18.71 1.85 -60.97
CA LEU A 48 -17.96 2.40 -62.10
C LEU A 48 -17.75 1.38 -63.22
N ASP A 49 -17.46 0.14 -62.87
CA ASP A 49 -17.25 -0.95 -63.82
C ASP A 49 -18.58 -1.36 -64.51
N LYS A 50 -19.69 -1.43 -63.77
CA LYS A 50 -21.01 -1.75 -64.34
C LYS A 50 -21.59 -0.61 -65.19
N LEU A 51 -21.37 0.65 -64.80
CA LEU A 51 -21.72 1.81 -65.64
C LEU A 51 -20.89 1.86 -66.93
N ARG A 52 -19.62 1.42 -66.88
CA ARG A 52 -18.78 1.29 -68.08
C ARG A 52 -19.30 0.19 -69.01
N CYS A 53 -19.69 -0.96 -68.46
CA CYS A 53 -20.33 -2.06 -69.20
C CYS A 53 -21.63 -1.60 -69.92
N LEU A 54 -22.48 -0.82 -69.24
CA LEU A 54 -23.68 -0.25 -69.85
C LEU A 54 -23.38 0.76 -70.95
N LYS A 55 -22.31 1.52 -70.81
CA LYS A 55 -21.86 2.48 -71.83
C LYS A 55 -21.35 1.77 -73.09
N GLU A 56 -20.77 0.57 -72.94
CA GLU A 56 -20.22 -0.22 -74.04
C GLU A 56 -21.28 -1.05 -74.77
N ASN A 57 -22.26 -1.61 -74.04
CA ASN A 57 -23.25 -2.55 -74.61
C ASN A 57 -24.62 -1.92 -74.95
N GLY A 58 -24.83 -0.64 -74.62
CA GLY A 58 -26.10 0.06 -74.85
C GLY A 58 -27.18 -0.25 -73.81
N MET A 59 -28.27 0.54 -73.82
CA MET A 59 -29.37 0.47 -72.82
C MET A 59 -30.63 -0.25 -73.34
N GLU A 60 -30.51 -1.00 -74.43
CA GLU A 60 -31.67 -1.62 -75.10
C GLU A 60 -32.17 -2.88 -74.38
N GLU A 61 -31.31 -3.61 -73.65
CA GLU A 61 -31.62 -4.85 -72.90
C GLU A 61 -31.49 -4.71 -71.36
N LEU A 62 -31.69 -3.50 -70.82
CA LEU A 62 -31.52 -3.26 -69.38
C LEU A 62 -32.66 -3.88 -68.55
N ASN A 63 -32.34 -4.89 -67.74
CA ASN A 63 -33.23 -5.50 -66.75
C ASN A 63 -32.77 -5.21 -65.31
N TRP A 64 -33.70 -5.21 -64.35
CA TRP A 64 -33.43 -4.89 -62.93
C TRP A 64 -32.45 -5.85 -62.24
N ASP A 65 -32.29 -7.08 -62.74
CA ASP A 65 -31.42 -8.12 -62.19
C ASP A 65 -30.14 -8.34 -63.01
N MET A 66 -29.88 -7.50 -64.01
CA MET A 66 -28.76 -7.64 -64.97
C MET A 66 -27.38 -7.77 -64.29
N PHE A 67 -27.19 -7.17 -63.12
CA PHE A 67 -25.91 -7.19 -62.39
C PHE A 67 -25.85 -8.20 -61.23
N VAL A 68 -26.83 -9.09 -61.13
CA VAL A 68 -26.84 -10.21 -60.19
C VAL A 68 -26.34 -11.47 -60.91
N GLU A 69 -25.46 -12.25 -60.28
CA GLU A 69 -24.96 -13.50 -60.86
C GLU A 69 -26.06 -14.59 -60.89
N ASP A 70 -26.09 -15.42 -61.94
CA ASP A 70 -27.23 -16.30 -62.25
C ASP A 70 -27.59 -17.32 -61.16
N TYR A 71 -26.63 -17.77 -60.34
CA TYR A 71 -26.91 -18.69 -59.22
C TYR A 71 -27.56 -17.99 -58.01
N MET A 72 -27.54 -16.65 -57.96
CA MET A 72 -28.18 -15.82 -56.93
C MET A 72 -29.52 -15.23 -57.40
N LYS A 73 -29.84 -15.34 -58.70
CA LYS A 73 -31.14 -14.97 -59.23
C LYS A 73 -32.21 -15.94 -58.71
N PRO A 74 -33.42 -15.47 -58.37
CA PRO A 74 -34.52 -16.38 -58.09
C PRO A 74 -34.80 -17.22 -59.36
N PRO A 75 -35.10 -18.52 -59.24
CA PRO A 75 -35.44 -19.35 -60.38
C PRO A 75 -36.78 -18.87 -60.95
N ASN A 76 -36.75 -17.96 -61.91
CA ASN A 76 -37.96 -17.47 -62.55
C ASN A 76 -38.57 -18.60 -63.37
N LYS A 77 -39.67 -19.21 -62.89
CA LYS A 77 -40.69 -19.69 -63.83
C LYS A 77 -41.33 -18.43 -64.39
N VAL A 78 -40.93 -18.03 -65.59
CA VAL A 78 -41.66 -17.02 -66.37
C VAL A 78 -43.12 -17.46 -66.36
N ILE A 79 -44.00 -16.67 -65.76
CA ILE A 79 -45.44 -16.89 -65.87
C ILE A 79 -45.74 -16.54 -67.33
N THR A 80 -45.86 -17.55 -68.19
CA THR A 80 -46.32 -17.37 -69.58
C THR A 80 -47.73 -16.77 -69.56
N GLU A 81 -48.13 -16.05 -70.60
CA GLU A 81 -49.51 -15.49 -70.74
C GLU A 81 -50.58 -16.55 -70.41
N SER A 82 -50.35 -17.80 -70.82
CA SER A 82 -51.21 -18.95 -70.49
C SER A 82 -51.32 -19.30 -69.00
N ASN A 83 -50.30 -19.01 -68.18
CA ASN A 83 -50.35 -19.19 -66.72
C ASN A 83 -50.98 -17.98 -66.01
N LEU A 84 -50.96 -16.80 -66.63
CA LEU A 84 -51.76 -15.65 -66.16
C LEU A 84 -53.25 -15.93 -66.40
N ASP A 85 -53.61 -16.49 -67.56
CA ASP A 85 -54.99 -16.87 -67.88
C ASP A 85 -55.52 -17.98 -66.95
N PHE A 86 -54.68 -18.95 -66.57
CA PHE A 86 -55.06 -20.01 -65.62
C PHE A 86 -55.17 -19.53 -64.17
N ILE A 87 -54.33 -18.59 -63.73
CA ILE A 87 -54.35 -18.06 -62.35
C ILE A 87 -55.49 -17.04 -62.16
N PHE A 88 -55.79 -16.26 -63.19
CA PHE A 88 -56.78 -15.19 -63.13
C PHE A 88 -58.11 -15.52 -63.82
N ASN A 89 -58.23 -16.72 -64.41
CA ASN A 89 -59.43 -17.25 -65.06
C ASN A 89 -60.10 -16.20 -65.97
N LEU A 90 -59.27 -15.57 -66.82
CA LEU A 90 -59.62 -14.42 -67.65
C LEU A 90 -60.33 -14.89 -68.94
N ASP A 91 -61.53 -15.43 -68.79
CA ASP A 91 -62.53 -15.41 -69.85
C ASP A 91 -63.52 -14.28 -69.53
N ASP A 92 -63.84 -13.49 -70.55
CA ASP A 92 -64.73 -12.33 -70.61
C ASP A 92 -64.17 -10.94 -70.25
N GLU A 93 -64.26 -10.08 -71.27
CA GLU A 93 -63.94 -8.66 -71.30
C GLU A 93 -64.74 -7.88 -70.25
N SER A 94 -64.16 -7.69 -69.06
CA SER A 94 -64.22 -6.44 -68.25
C SER A 94 -63.90 -6.69 -66.77
N MET A 95 -62.63 -6.90 -66.40
CA MET A 95 -62.21 -6.67 -65.00
C MET A 95 -60.79 -6.12 -64.88
N ILE A 96 -60.70 -4.94 -64.28
CA ILE A 96 -59.47 -4.27 -63.86
C ILE A 96 -59.03 -4.91 -62.52
N PRO A 97 -57.76 -5.32 -62.33
CA PRO A 97 -57.33 -5.99 -61.10
C PRO A 97 -57.53 -5.10 -59.87
N THR A 98 -58.07 -5.66 -58.78
CA THR A 98 -58.40 -4.88 -57.59
C THR A 98 -57.14 -4.43 -56.84
N PRO A 99 -57.17 -3.30 -56.11
CA PRO A 99 -56.02 -2.79 -55.35
C PRO A 99 -55.42 -3.80 -54.35
N GLU A 100 -56.24 -4.71 -53.84
CA GLU A 100 -55.84 -5.76 -52.89
C GLU A 100 -54.94 -6.82 -53.55
N MET A 101 -55.18 -7.15 -54.82
CA MET A 101 -54.35 -8.08 -55.59
C MET A 101 -52.96 -7.49 -55.86
N TYR A 102 -52.90 -6.20 -56.19
CA TYR A 102 -51.63 -5.47 -56.32
C TYR A 102 -50.86 -5.40 -55.00
N ALA A 103 -51.55 -5.16 -53.88
CA ALA A 103 -50.93 -5.10 -52.56
C ALA A 103 -50.33 -6.46 -52.14
N THR A 104 -51.01 -7.56 -52.48
CA THR A 104 -50.57 -8.92 -52.14
C THR A 104 -49.34 -9.33 -52.97
N ALA A 105 -49.35 -9.05 -54.28
CA ALA A 105 -48.20 -9.29 -55.16
C ALA A 105 -46.98 -8.46 -54.73
N TYR A 106 -47.20 -7.18 -54.39
CA TYR A 106 -46.14 -6.31 -53.86
C TYR A 106 -45.57 -6.82 -52.53
N GLY A 107 -46.43 -7.29 -51.63
CA GLY A 107 -46.03 -7.87 -50.35
C GLY A 107 -45.12 -9.10 -50.50
N HIS A 108 -45.48 -10.00 -51.42
CA HIS A 108 -44.69 -11.21 -51.69
C HIS A 108 -43.32 -10.87 -52.30
N TYR A 109 -43.27 -9.96 -53.26
CA TYR A 109 -42.02 -9.48 -53.86
C TYR A 109 -41.08 -8.87 -52.82
N ASN A 110 -41.60 -8.00 -51.95
CA ASN A 110 -40.81 -7.35 -50.89
C ASN A 110 -40.28 -8.34 -49.84
N MET A 111 -41.07 -9.37 -49.51
CA MET A 111 -40.65 -10.40 -48.56
C MET A 111 -39.50 -11.26 -49.13
N SER A 112 -39.60 -11.63 -50.41
CA SER A 112 -38.55 -12.38 -51.11
C SER A 112 -37.24 -11.58 -51.18
N LEU A 113 -37.32 -10.28 -51.54
CA LEU A 113 -36.15 -9.40 -51.59
C LEU A 113 -35.47 -9.25 -50.22
N LYS A 114 -36.25 -9.08 -49.14
CA LYS A 114 -35.70 -8.99 -47.76
C LYS A 114 -34.98 -10.27 -47.34
N ASN A 115 -35.53 -11.44 -47.67
CA ASN A 115 -34.92 -12.73 -47.35
C ASN A 115 -33.59 -12.94 -48.09
N MET A 116 -33.52 -12.51 -49.36
CA MET A 116 -32.31 -12.56 -50.16
C MET A 116 -31.20 -11.68 -49.56
N CYS A 117 -31.50 -10.41 -49.26
CA CYS A 117 -30.54 -9.47 -48.67
C CYS A 117 -30.03 -9.94 -47.28
N PHE A 118 -30.92 -10.49 -46.45
CA PHE A 118 -30.52 -11.01 -45.14
C PHE A 118 -29.60 -12.24 -45.24
N SER A 119 -29.88 -13.13 -46.19
CA SER A 119 -29.05 -14.31 -46.45
C SER A 119 -27.64 -13.93 -46.92
N ALA A 120 -27.54 -12.96 -47.84
CA ALA A 120 -26.26 -12.42 -48.31
C ALA A 120 -25.45 -11.77 -47.17
N TRP A 121 -26.09 -10.97 -46.31
CA TRP A 121 -25.45 -10.36 -45.15
C TRP A 121 -24.89 -11.40 -44.17
N MET A 122 -25.64 -12.46 -43.89
CA MET A 122 -25.21 -13.53 -42.98
C MET A 122 -23.95 -14.24 -43.52
N GLN A 123 -23.90 -14.51 -44.83
CA GLN A 123 -22.73 -15.11 -45.47
C GLN A 123 -21.50 -14.19 -45.40
N TYR A 124 -21.67 -12.88 -45.63
CA TYR A 124 -20.61 -11.89 -45.48
C TYR A 124 -20.02 -11.89 -44.06
N TYR A 125 -20.88 -11.88 -43.03
CA TYR A 125 -20.44 -11.90 -41.63
C TYR A 125 -19.61 -13.15 -41.30
N LEU A 126 -20.06 -14.33 -41.75
CA LEU A 126 -19.35 -15.59 -41.54
C LEU A 126 -17.99 -15.61 -42.24
N HIS A 127 -17.90 -15.05 -43.46
CA HIS A 127 -16.65 -14.94 -44.20
C HIS A 127 -15.65 -14.01 -43.49
N LYS A 128 -16.10 -12.83 -43.03
CA LYS A 128 -15.27 -11.85 -42.30
C LYS A 128 -14.73 -12.43 -40.98
N LYS A 129 -15.55 -13.20 -40.26
CA LYS A 129 -15.15 -13.90 -39.04
C LYS A 129 -14.04 -14.93 -39.31
N LYS A 130 -14.15 -15.72 -40.39
CA LYS A 130 -13.11 -16.68 -40.80
C LYS A 130 -11.78 -16.01 -41.17
N LYS A 131 -11.81 -14.90 -41.93
CA LYS A 131 -10.60 -14.12 -42.29
C LYS A 131 -9.86 -13.60 -41.04
N LYS A 132 -10.59 -13.08 -40.05
CA LYS A 132 -9.99 -12.58 -38.79
C LYS A 132 -9.23 -13.68 -38.04
N MET A 133 -9.84 -14.85 -37.86
CA MET A 133 -9.20 -15.98 -37.17
C MET A 133 -7.93 -16.49 -37.90
N ALA A 134 -7.91 -16.46 -39.23
CA ALA A 134 -6.74 -16.86 -40.01
C ALA A 134 -5.56 -15.87 -39.85
N MET A 135 -5.87 -14.56 -39.74
CA MET A 135 -4.85 -13.52 -39.54
C MET A 135 -4.21 -13.62 -38.15
N GLU A 136 -5.02 -13.87 -37.11
CA GLU A 136 -4.53 -14.05 -35.74
C GLU A 136 -3.52 -15.22 -35.66
N LYS A 137 -3.82 -16.37 -36.28
CA LYS A 137 -2.88 -17.51 -36.34
C LYS A 137 -1.55 -17.18 -37.02
N LYS A 138 -1.57 -16.38 -38.10
CA LYS A 138 -0.34 -15.94 -38.79
C LYS A 138 0.50 -15.03 -37.90
N MET A 139 -0.13 -14.11 -37.17
CA MET A 139 0.56 -13.18 -36.26
C MET A 139 1.25 -13.91 -35.10
N THR A 140 0.59 -14.92 -34.52
CA THR A 140 1.20 -15.72 -33.43
C THR A 140 2.47 -16.44 -33.90
N ARG A 141 2.46 -16.98 -35.12
CA ARG A 141 3.60 -17.69 -35.71
C ARG A 141 4.77 -16.74 -36.00
N ALA A 142 4.49 -15.51 -36.45
CA ALA A 142 5.50 -14.48 -36.67
C ALA A 142 6.16 -14.02 -35.36
N ALA A 143 5.38 -13.85 -34.28
CA ALA A 143 5.90 -13.48 -32.97
C ALA A 143 6.86 -14.55 -32.40
N LEU A 144 6.50 -15.84 -32.53
CA LEU A 144 7.36 -16.95 -32.08
C LEU A 144 8.71 -16.97 -32.81
N HIS A 145 8.70 -16.74 -34.12
CA HIS A 145 9.91 -16.70 -34.94
C HIS A 145 10.81 -15.50 -34.58
N HIS A 146 10.22 -14.34 -34.30
CA HIS A 146 10.96 -13.16 -33.86
C HIS A 146 11.67 -13.40 -32.50
N ALA A 147 10.97 -14.02 -31.56
CA ALA A 147 11.53 -14.37 -30.25
C ALA A 147 12.75 -15.31 -30.36
N HIS A 148 12.66 -16.34 -31.19
CA HIS A 148 13.77 -17.27 -31.44
C HIS A 148 15.01 -16.57 -32.05
N ARG A 149 14.80 -15.63 -32.97
CA ARG A 149 15.88 -14.87 -33.62
C ARG A 149 16.62 -13.98 -32.60
N ILE A 150 15.89 -13.30 -31.72
CA ILE A 150 16.47 -12.47 -30.65
C ILE A 150 17.33 -13.32 -29.71
N LEU A 151 16.83 -14.50 -29.30
CA LEU A 151 17.55 -15.40 -28.40
C LEU A 151 18.91 -15.84 -28.98
N ARG A 152 18.95 -16.12 -30.29
CA ARG A 152 20.18 -16.51 -31.01
C ARG A 152 21.20 -15.36 -31.05
N VAL A 153 20.76 -14.11 -31.19
CA VAL A 153 21.64 -12.92 -31.16
C VAL A 153 22.25 -12.76 -29.77
N HIS A 154 21.45 -12.84 -28.71
CA HIS A 154 21.96 -12.73 -27.34
C HIS A 154 22.93 -13.86 -26.97
N LEU A 155 22.69 -15.08 -27.43
CA LEU A 155 23.59 -16.21 -27.16
C LEU A 155 24.99 -16.01 -27.77
N ASN A 156 25.05 -15.40 -28.96
CA ASN A 156 26.33 -15.07 -29.61
C ASN A 156 27.08 -13.95 -28.87
N VAL A 157 26.39 -12.88 -28.46
CA VAL A 157 26.99 -11.79 -27.67
C VAL A 157 27.48 -12.30 -26.31
N TRP A 158 26.71 -13.18 -25.66
CA TRP A 158 27.10 -13.80 -24.39
C TRP A 158 28.36 -14.66 -24.52
N ARG A 159 28.47 -15.45 -25.59
CA ARG A 159 29.67 -16.26 -25.87
C ARG A 159 30.93 -15.40 -26.02
N ASP A 160 30.82 -14.29 -26.74
CA ASP A 160 31.96 -13.39 -26.98
C ASP A 160 32.37 -12.66 -25.69
N TRP A 161 31.39 -12.24 -24.89
CA TRP A 161 31.63 -11.68 -23.57
C TRP A 161 32.28 -12.68 -22.58
N LEU A 162 31.88 -13.96 -22.62
CA LEU A 162 32.46 -15.00 -21.76
C LEU A 162 33.97 -15.18 -22.01
N ARG A 163 34.40 -15.10 -23.28
CA ARG A 163 35.82 -15.13 -23.65
C ARG A 163 36.58 -13.92 -23.09
N TYR A 164 36.01 -12.71 -23.24
CA TYR A 164 36.61 -11.49 -22.69
C TYR A 164 36.75 -11.56 -21.15
N ARG A 165 35.72 -12.05 -20.45
CA ARG A 165 35.72 -12.15 -18.99
C ARG A 165 36.76 -13.12 -18.45
N LYS A 166 36.99 -14.27 -19.11
CA LYS A 166 38.08 -15.20 -18.76
C LYS A 166 39.45 -14.51 -18.85
N GLY A 167 39.67 -13.68 -19.87
CA GLY A 167 40.90 -12.88 -20.01
C GLY A 167 41.10 -11.87 -18.87
N CYS A 168 40.07 -11.13 -18.51
CA CYS A 168 40.15 -10.17 -17.39
C CYS A 168 40.39 -10.84 -16.03
N GLN A 169 39.83 -12.04 -15.80
CA GLN A 169 40.05 -12.81 -14.57
C GLN A 169 41.52 -13.24 -14.42
N ALA A 170 42.17 -13.68 -15.49
CA ALA A 170 43.60 -14.03 -15.47
C ALA A 170 44.47 -12.81 -15.09
N MET A 171 44.17 -11.63 -15.65
CA MET A 171 44.89 -10.39 -15.31
C MET A 171 44.66 -9.93 -13.86
N ALA A 172 43.43 -10.08 -13.35
CA ALA A 172 43.10 -9.73 -11.97
C ALA A 172 43.81 -10.66 -10.96
N TYR A 173 43.92 -11.95 -11.27
CA TYR A 173 44.67 -12.91 -10.46
C TYR A 173 46.15 -12.51 -10.31
N HIS A 174 46.80 -12.10 -11.41
CA HIS A 174 48.20 -11.61 -11.35
C HIS A 174 48.35 -10.33 -10.51
N LYS A 175 47.39 -9.40 -10.58
CA LYS A 175 47.42 -8.18 -9.74
C LYS A 175 47.21 -8.48 -8.25
N LEU A 176 46.30 -9.40 -7.93
CA LEU A 176 46.05 -9.83 -6.55
C LEU A 176 47.26 -10.55 -5.95
N LYS A 177 47.93 -11.41 -6.73
CA LYS A 177 49.18 -12.07 -6.31
C LYS A 177 50.25 -11.03 -5.97
N ARG A 178 50.38 -9.96 -6.76
CA ARG A 178 51.34 -8.87 -6.50
C ARG A 178 51.02 -8.08 -5.22
N ILE A 179 49.74 -7.76 -5.00
CA ILE A 179 49.30 -7.05 -3.79
C ILE A 179 49.53 -7.90 -2.53
N TYR A 180 49.22 -9.20 -2.60
CA TYR A 180 49.44 -10.14 -1.50
C TYR A 180 50.91 -10.16 -1.05
N PHE A 181 51.86 -10.24 -1.97
CA PHE A 181 53.29 -10.21 -1.62
C PHE A 181 53.73 -8.88 -1.00
N VAL A 182 53.21 -7.74 -1.46
CA VAL A 182 53.50 -6.43 -0.87
C VAL A 182 52.92 -6.31 0.54
N SER A 183 51.69 -6.79 0.76
CA SER A 183 51.04 -6.76 2.08
C SER A 183 51.76 -7.66 3.10
N VAL A 184 52.20 -8.86 2.69
CA VAL A 184 52.99 -9.76 3.54
C VAL A 184 54.35 -9.13 3.90
N GLY A 185 55.00 -8.45 2.94
CA GLY A 185 56.23 -7.69 3.21
C GLY A 185 56.04 -6.61 4.28
N ILE A 186 54.96 -5.83 4.22
CA ILE A 186 54.68 -4.77 5.21
C ILE A 186 54.48 -5.34 6.61
N VAL A 187 53.81 -6.50 6.74
CA VAL A 187 53.60 -7.17 8.03
C VAL A 187 54.92 -7.68 8.60
N LEU A 188 55.74 -8.35 7.78
CA LEU A 188 57.06 -8.84 8.20
C LEU A 188 57.99 -7.70 8.65
N PHE A 189 58.03 -6.59 7.91
CA PHE A 189 58.85 -5.44 8.29
C PHE A 189 58.35 -4.72 9.55
N ARG A 190 57.04 -4.73 9.84
CA ARG A 190 56.51 -4.20 11.10
C ARG A 190 56.91 -5.06 12.29
N GLU A 191 56.81 -6.38 12.18
CA GLU A 191 57.22 -7.30 13.25
C GLU A 191 58.73 -7.24 13.50
N TRP A 192 59.53 -7.19 12.43
CA TRP A 192 60.98 -7.01 12.55
C TRP A 192 61.35 -5.70 13.27
N ARG A 193 60.64 -4.60 12.97
CA ARG A 193 60.83 -3.31 13.65
C ARG A 193 60.45 -3.37 15.14
N ALA A 194 59.42 -4.14 15.49
CA ALA A 194 59.00 -4.35 16.88
C ALA A 194 60.00 -5.21 17.68
N VAL A 195 60.64 -6.20 17.04
CA VAL A 195 61.72 -6.98 17.64
C VAL A 195 62.99 -6.14 17.80
N ALA A 196 63.35 -5.35 16.78
CA ALA A 196 64.50 -4.43 16.86
C ALA A 196 64.35 -3.37 17.96
N LYS A 197 63.13 -2.87 18.18
CA LYS A 197 62.83 -1.94 19.29
C LYS A 197 62.98 -2.62 20.65
N ARG A 198 62.45 -3.83 20.83
CA ARG A 198 62.63 -4.61 22.08
C ARG A 198 64.09 -4.90 22.39
N ASN A 199 64.92 -5.18 21.39
CA ASN A 199 66.35 -5.38 21.58
C ASN A 199 67.08 -4.09 21.99
N LYS A 200 66.63 -2.93 21.50
CA LYS A 200 67.15 -1.62 21.92
C LYS A 200 66.77 -1.34 23.38
N ASP A 201 65.51 -1.56 23.73
CA ASP A 201 64.99 -1.32 25.08
C ASP A 201 65.65 -2.27 26.11
N GLN A 202 65.94 -3.53 25.72
CA GLN A 202 66.73 -4.46 26.54
C GLN A 202 68.17 -3.98 26.75
N ARG A 203 68.82 -3.44 25.71
CA ARG A 203 70.18 -2.91 25.82
C ARG A 203 70.25 -1.69 26.74
N GLU A 204 69.24 -0.82 26.65
CA GLU A 204 69.09 0.36 27.52
C GLU A 204 68.78 -0.03 28.98
N TYR A 205 68.08 -1.15 29.21
CA TYR A 205 67.90 -1.74 30.54
C TYR A 205 69.23 -2.26 31.14
N PHE A 206 70.05 -2.97 30.37
CA PHE A 206 71.37 -3.44 30.83
C PHE A 206 72.36 -2.29 31.09
N GLU A 207 72.32 -1.22 30.28
CA GLU A 207 73.13 -0.01 30.47
C GLU A 207 72.71 0.82 31.71
N ARG A 208 71.50 0.64 32.23
CA ARG A 208 71.02 1.25 33.49
C ARG A 208 71.45 0.44 34.72
N LEU A 209 71.53 -0.88 34.57
CA LEU A 209 72.13 -1.79 35.57
C LEU A 209 73.63 -1.51 35.78
N GLU A 210 74.40 -1.25 34.71
CA GLU A 210 75.83 -0.87 34.82
C GLU A 210 76.08 0.49 35.50
N ARG A 211 75.06 1.36 35.56
CA ARG A 211 75.12 2.68 36.19
C ARG A 211 74.77 2.69 37.69
N GLY A 212 74.49 1.53 38.28
CA GLY A 212 74.22 1.43 39.72
C GLY A 212 72.91 2.09 40.15
N GLU A 213 71.95 2.28 39.24
CA GLU A 213 70.58 2.66 39.59
C GLU A 213 69.88 1.43 40.19
N ASN A 214 70.01 1.23 41.50
CA ASN A 214 69.26 0.22 42.24
C ASN A 214 67.75 0.54 42.15
N VAL A 215 67.03 -0.32 41.44
CA VAL A 215 65.57 -0.43 41.53
C VAL A 215 65.31 -1.66 42.37
N ASP A 216 64.76 -1.46 43.56
CA ASP A 216 64.28 -2.54 44.43
C ASP A 216 63.21 -3.35 43.69
N ASP A 217 63.55 -4.60 43.36
CA ASP A 217 62.67 -5.62 42.80
C ASP A 217 62.41 -6.69 43.87
N GLU A 218 61.18 -6.75 44.39
CA GLU A 218 60.47 -7.98 44.81
C GLU A 218 59.01 -7.75 44.33
N GLU A 219 58.41 -8.46 43.39
CA GLU A 219 58.40 -9.90 43.15
C GLU A 219 58.38 -10.27 41.66
N THR A 220 59.05 -11.36 41.35
CA THR A 220 59.17 -12.02 40.05
C THR A 220 58.10 -13.10 39.87
N PHE A 221 57.38 -13.03 38.75
CA PHE A 221 56.82 -14.12 37.94
C PHE A 221 55.88 -15.14 38.59
N GLY A 222 54.61 -15.08 38.16
CA GLY A 222 53.90 -16.31 37.77
C GLY A 222 52.44 -16.45 38.17
N GLN A 223 51.58 -15.47 37.94
CA GLN A 223 50.15 -15.70 37.70
C GLN A 223 49.62 -14.53 36.87
N GLY A 224 48.92 -14.84 35.77
CA GLY A 224 48.59 -13.87 34.74
C GLY A 224 47.69 -12.72 35.21
N ASP A 225 48.32 -11.61 35.59
CA ASP A 225 47.74 -10.28 35.71
C ASP A 225 47.96 -9.53 34.38
N GLY A 226 47.07 -8.68 33.89
CA GLY A 226 45.88 -8.10 34.49
C GLY A 226 45.22 -7.17 33.47
N ASP A 227 43.99 -6.79 33.76
CA ASP A 227 43.35 -5.55 33.31
C ASP A 227 43.40 -5.20 31.82
N ALA A 228 42.53 -5.87 31.07
CA ALA A 228 41.70 -5.14 30.11
C ALA A 228 40.59 -4.37 30.87
N GLN A 229 40.98 -3.45 31.77
CA GLN A 229 40.06 -2.36 32.14
C GLN A 229 39.96 -1.45 30.93
N ASP A 230 38.78 -1.39 30.31
CA ASP A 230 38.53 -0.26 29.43
C ASP A 230 38.52 1.01 30.31
N LYS A 231 39.05 2.12 29.79
CA LYS A 231 39.07 3.40 30.52
C LYS A 231 37.67 3.91 30.87
N LEU A 232 36.62 3.39 30.23
CA LEU A 232 35.23 3.80 30.38
C LEU A 232 34.58 3.21 31.64
N SER A 233 34.88 1.96 31.98
CA SER A 233 34.27 1.19 33.06
C SER A 233 34.98 1.39 34.39
N GLY A 234 36.24 1.86 34.37
CA GLY A 234 36.90 2.44 35.55
C GLY A 234 36.44 3.87 35.86
N GLN A 235 35.87 4.61 34.90
CA GLN A 235 35.42 6.00 35.07
C GLN A 235 33.91 6.16 35.25
N LEU A 236 33.08 5.29 34.64
CA LEU A 236 31.64 5.23 34.90
C LEU A 236 31.39 4.34 36.12
N GLY A 237 30.71 4.87 37.14
CA GLY A 237 30.15 4.06 38.21
C GLY A 237 29.22 2.96 37.66
N ILE A 238 29.18 1.81 38.33
CA ILE A 238 28.43 0.62 37.89
C ILE A 238 26.95 0.93 37.58
N GLU A 239 26.33 1.84 38.33
CA GLU A 239 24.95 2.26 38.12
C GLU A 239 24.74 2.99 36.78
N LEU A 240 25.66 3.88 36.42
CA LEU A 240 25.63 4.59 35.13
C LEU A 240 25.88 3.61 33.98
N ALA A 241 26.82 2.68 34.14
CA ALA A 241 27.09 1.65 33.13
C ALA A 241 25.88 0.74 32.90
N VAL A 242 25.22 0.29 33.99
CA VAL A 242 23.96 -0.45 33.92
C VAL A 242 22.86 0.39 33.27
N LYS A 243 22.79 1.70 33.56
CA LYS A 243 21.82 2.59 32.91
C LYS A 243 22.06 2.71 31.41
N VAL A 244 23.31 2.81 30.97
CA VAL A 244 23.67 2.80 29.54
C VAL A 244 23.25 1.48 28.90
N PHE A 245 23.57 0.35 29.53
CA PHE A 245 23.25 -0.98 29.01
C PHE A 245 21.74 -1.26 29.00
N SER A 246 20.95 -0.57 29.85
CA SER A 246 19.48 -0.69 29.86
C SER A 246 18.81 -0.23 28.56
N PHE A 247 19.51 0.52 27.70
CA PHE A 247 19.03 0.91 26.38
C PHE A 247 19.34 -0.11 25.26
N LEU A 248 20.11 -1.16 25.56
CA LEU A 248 20.53 -2.18 24.60
C LEU A 248 19.52 -3.32 24.50
N ASP A 249 19.43 -3.97 23.34
CA ASP A 249 18.64 -5.20 23.18
C ASP A 249 19.43 -6.44 23.61
N ILE A 250 18.75 -7.60 23.67
CA ILE A 250 19.34 -8.87 24.14
C ILE A 250 20.58 -9.25 23.31
N ALA A 251 20.57 -9.00 22.00
CA ALA A 251 21.69 -9.35 21.14
C ALA A 251 22.86 -8.37 21.33
N ASP A 252 22.59 -7.08 21.55
CA ASP A 252 23.61 -6.09 21.85
C ASP A 252 24.22 -6.30 23.25
N LEU A 253 23.42 -6.67 24.25
CA LEU A 253 23.92 -7.09 25.56
C LEU A 253 24.82 -8.33 25.45
N ALA A 254 24.43 -9.32 24.65
CA ALA A 254 25.25 -10.50 24.39
C ALA A 254 26.59 -10.14 23.71
N ARG A 255 26.58 -9.16 22.78
CA ARG A 255 27.82 -8.63 22.18
C ARG A 255 28.68 -7.88 23.20
N CYS A 256 28.07 -7.06 24.04
CA CYS A 256 28.77 -6.33 25.10
C CYS A 256 29.45 -7.29 26.07
N ALA A 257 28.79 -8.40 26.42
CA ALA A 257 29.36 -9.45 27.27
C ALA A 257 30.61 -10.13 26.67
N CYS A 258 30.83 -10.01 25.36
CA CYS A 258 32.00 -10.53 24.66
C CYS A 258 33.16 -9.51 24.54
N VAL A 259 32.99 -8.26 24.98
CA VAL A 259 34.01 -7.20 24.83
C VAL A 259 35.12 -7.34 25.87
N CYS A 260 34.78 -7.33 27.16
CA CYS A 260 35.73 -7.49 28.26
C CYS A 260 35.06 -8.08 29.51
N ARG A 261 35.85 -8.45 30.53
CA ARG A 261 35.31 -9.03 31.78
C ARG A 261 34.38 -8.06 32.53
N SER A 262 34.71 -6.77 32.57
CA SER A 262 33.89 -5.74 33.20
C SER A 262 32.51 -5.62 32.52
N TRP A 263 32.49 -5.49 31.18
CA TRP A 263 31.24 -5.43 30.41
C TRP A 263 30.43 -6.73 30.50
N LYS A 264 31.10 -7.87 30.64
CA LYS A 264 30.43 -9.15 30.93
C LYS A 264 29.70 -9.09 32.27
N VAL A 265 30.35 -8.63 33.33
CA VAL A 265 29.70 -8.48 34.65
C VAL A 265 28.52 -7.51 34.57
N ILE A 266 28.69 -6.35 33.91
CA ILE A 266 27.63 -5.36 33.71
C ILE A 266 26.46 -5.97 32.93
N ALA A 267 26.71 -6.68 31.83
CA ALA A 267 25.67 -7.29 31.00
C ALA A 267 24.89 -8.40 31.73
N TYR A 268 25.47 -9.04 32.75
CA TYR A 268 24.77 -10.02 33.59
C TYR A 268 24.07 -9.41 34.81
N HIS A 269 24.11 -8.09 34.99
CA HIS A 269 23.47 -7.42 36.11
C HIS A 269 21.96 -7.66 36.11
N SER A 270 21.41 -8.09 37.24
CA SER A 270 20.01 -8.55 37.38
C SER A 270 18.97 -7.54 36.91
N SER A 271 19.22 -6.24 37.13
CA SER A 271 18.31 -5.15 36.71
C SER A 271 18.15 -5.03 35.19
N LEU A 272 19.10 -5.53 34.39
CA LEU A 272 19.01 -5.53 32.93
C LEU A 272 18.09 -6.63 32.38
N TRP A 273 17.77 -7.63 33.21
CA TRP A 273 17.00 -8.81 32.82
C TRP A 273 15.55 -8.78 33.31
N ASN A 274 15.06 -7.61 33.73
CA ASN A 274 13.65 -7.42 34.09
C ASN A 274 12.71 -7.44 32.87
N ARG A 275 13.25 -7.16 31.68
CA ARG A 275 12.52 -7.12 30.42
C ARG A 275 13.26 -7.90 29.34
N LEU A 276 12.58 -8.89 28.79
CA LEU A 276 13.11 -9.75 27.74
C LEU A 276 12.16 -9.74 26.54
N ASP A 277 12.63 -9.24 25.39
CA ASP A 277 11.85 -9.17 24.16
C ASP A 277 12.56 -9.90 23.01
N PHE A 278 12.16 -11.16 22.81
CA PHE A 278 12.69 -12.02 21.74
C PHE A 278 12.20 -11.60 20.36
N SER A 279 11.13 -10.80 20.26
CA SER A 279 10.60 -10.35 18.97
C SER A 279 11.59 -9.48 18.19
N LYS A 280 12.48 -8.77 18.89
CA LYS A 280 13.53 -7.92 18.29
C LYS A 280 14.68 -8.71 17.68
N VAL A 281 14.92 -9.93 18.18
CA VAL A 281 16.06 -10.77 17.76
C VAL A 281 15.65 -11.92 16.84
N ARG A 282 14.35 -12.21 16.70
CA ARG A 282 13.85 -13.35 15.91
C ARG A 282 14.33 -13.39 14.46
N ASN A 283 14.51 -12.23 13.83
CA ASN A 283 14.97 -12.11 12.44
C ASN A 283 16.50 -12.12 12.31
N ARG A 284 17.24 -12.03 13.43
CA ARG A 284 18.72 -11.99 13.44
C ARG A 284 19.35 -13.39 13.49
N LEU A 285 18.57 -14.40 13.89
CA LEU A 285 19.03 -15.79 14.00
C LEU A 285 18.61 -16.56 12.76
N ALA A 286 19.56 -17.29 12.14
CA ALA A 286 19.33 -18.04 10.91
C ALA A 286 18.18 -19.07 11.00
N TYR A 287 17.93 -19.60 12.20
CA TYR A 287 16.89 -20.59 12.49
C TYR A 287 15.75 -20.05 13.39
N GLY A 288 15.70 -18.74 13.60
CA GLY A 288 14.77 -18.13 14.57
C GLY A 288 15.13 -18.41 16.03
N VAL A 289 14.22 -18.05 16.94
CA VAL A 289 14.36 -18.31 18.39
C VAL A 289 13.88 -19.74 18.68
N THR A 290 14.77 -20.57 19.21
CA THR A 290 14.50 -21.98 19.53
C THR A 290 14.27 -22.20 21.02
N ASP A 291 13.68 -23.35 21.39
CA ASP A 291 13.46 -23.71 22.79
C ASP A 291 14.78 -23.78 23.58
N LEU A 292 15.85 -24.30 22.97
CA LEU A 292 17.15 -24.44 23.63
C LEU A 292 17.72 -23.08 24.09
N VAL A 293 17.66 -22.07 23.22
CA VAL A 293 18.14 -20.73 23.55
C VAL A 293 17.25 -20.09 24.62
N THR A 294 15.95 -20.24 24.46
CA THR A 294 14.95 -19.63 25.33
C THR A 294 15.00 -20.21 26.75
N THR A 295 14.95 -21.53 26.87
CA THR A 295 14.99 -22.23 28.17
C THR A 295 16.29 -21.94 28.93
N LYS A 296 17.45 -21.95 28.25
CA LYS A 296 18.74 -21.58 28.86
C LYS A 296 18.74 -20.13 29.36
N LEU A 297 18.18 -19.20 28.61
CA LEU A 297 18.15 -17.80 29.01
C LEU A 297 17.18 -17.56 30.17
N LEU A 298 15.95 -18.10 30.06
CA LEU A 298 14.93 -18.01 31.10
C LEU A 298 15.40 -18.61 32.42
N SER A 299 16.13 -19.74 32.40
CA SER A 299 16.69 -20.33 33.61
C SER A 299 17.59 -19.38 34.41
N LYS A 300 18.24 -18.42 33.74
CA LYS A 300 19.14 -17.43 34.36
C LYS A 300 18.41 -16.17 34.81
N CYS A 301 17.41 -15.70 34.04
CA CYS A 301 16.71 -14.46 34.35
C CYS A 301 15.39 -14.62 35.12
N ARG A 302 14.89 -15.85 35.31
CA ARG A 302 13.59 -16.13 35.96
C ARG A 302 13.30 -15.37 37.27
N PRO A 303 14.26 -15.09 38.19
CA PRO A 303 13.94 -14.40 39.45
C PRO A 303 13.64 -12.91 39.24
N TYR A 304 14.16 -12.31 38.17
CA TYR A 304 14.13 -10.87 37.93
C TYR A 304 13.12 -10.48 36.84
N LEU A 305 12.64 -11.45 36.06
CA LEU A 305 11.84 -11.21 34.88
C LEU A 305 10.42 -10.73 35.23
N ILE A 306 10.09 -9.53 34.76
CA ILE A 306 8.77 -8.89 34.93
C ILE A 306 8.03 -8.83 33.59
N HIS A 307 8.75 -8.55 32.50
CA HIS A 307 8.21 -8.41 31.14
C HIS A 307 8.84 -9.42 30.20
N LEU A 308 8.01 -10.25 29.55
CA LEU A 308 8.44 -11.23 28.55
C LEU A 308 7.62 -11.11 27.27
N SER A 309 8.30 -10.88 26.15
CA SER A 309 7.71 -10.91 24.82
C SER A 309 8.33 -12.00 23.96
N MET A 310 7.50 -12.97 23.58
CA MET A 310 7.82 -14.04 22.63
C MET A 310 7.14 -13.81 21.27
N ARG A 311 6.64 -12.59 21.00
CA ARG A 311 5.79 -12.30 19.84
C ARG A 311 6.39 -12.81 18.52
N GLY A 312 5.63 -13.63 17.81
CA GLY A 312 5.99 -14.18 16.50
C GLY A 312 7.17 -15.16 16.52
N CYS A 313 7.53 -15.70 17.68
CA CYS A 313 8.46 -16.83 17.77
C CYS A 313 7.70 -18.12 17.45
N THR A 314 7.64 -18.48 16.17
CA THR A 314 6.79 -19.57 15.65
C THR A 314 7.33 -20.98 15.92
N GLN A 315 8.60 -21.10 16.31
CA GLN A 315 9.28 -22.39 16.51
C GLN A 315 9.20 -22.92 17.95
N LEU A 316 8.64 -22.14 18.88
CA LEU A 316 8.56 -22.51 20.29
C LEU A 316 7.57 -23.64 20.52
N GLN A 317 7.94 -24.57 21.41
CA GLN A 317 7.15 -25.73 21.80
C GLN A 317 6.86 -25.71 23.31
N SER A 318 6.21 -26.77 23.82
CA SER A 318 5.79 -26.91 25.21
C SER A 318 6.92 -26.72 26.24
N SER A 319 8.18 -27.06 25.90
CA SER A 319 9.34 -26.90 26.79
C SER A 319 9.63 -25.45 27.15
N THR A 320 9.49 -24.53 26.18
CA THR A 320 9.61 -23.08 26.46
C THR A 320 8.49 -22.62 27.39
N PHE A 321 7.24 -23.00 27.13
CA PHE A 321 6.10 -22.57 27.96
C PHE A 321 6.18 -23.12 29.39
N LEU A 322 6.72 -24.32 29.57
CA LEU A 322 7.03 -24.86 30.89
C LEU A 322 8.08 -24.00 31.60
N SER A 323 9.16 -23.61 30.90
CA SER A 323 10.18 -22.72 31.47
C SER A 323 9.63 -21.33 31.81
N ILE A 324 8.70 -20.80 31.01
CA ILE A 324 7.99 -19.54 31.32
C ILE A 324 7.21 -19.67 32.62
N SER A 325 6.56 -20.82 32.89
CA SER A 325 5.80 -21.04 34.13
C SER A 325 6.64 -20.92 35.42
N GLU A 326 7.97 -21.06 35.31
CA GLU A 326 8.88 -20.86 36.45
C GLU A 326 9.15 -19.38 36.76
N CYS A 327 8.80 -18.46 35.85
CA CYS A 327 8.99 -17.02 36.02
C CYS A 327 7.87 -16.43 36.89
N ARG A 328 7.96 -16.63 38.21
CA ARG A 328 6.88 -16.27 39.16
C ARG A 328 6.61 -14.77 39.30
N ASN A 329 7.58 -13.92 38.97
CA ASN A 329 7.48 -12.46 39.06
C ASN A 329 6.91 -11.81 37.79
N LEU A 330 6.48 -12.62 36.82
CA LEU A 330 6.03 -12.14 35.53
C LEU A 330 4.69 -11.42 35.62
N GLN A 331 4.67 -10.16 35.18
CA GLN A 331 3.49 -9.29 35.17
C GLN A 331 3.00 -8.98 33.75
N ASP A 332 3.92 -8.94 32.78
CA ASP A 332 3.63 -8.65 31.38
C ASP A 332 4.13 -9.80 30.50
N LEU A 333 3.19 -10.48 29.86
CA LEU A 333 3.44 -11.62 29.02
C LEU A 333 2.77 -11.46 27.65
N ASN A 334 3.61 -11.39 26.61
CA ASN A 334 3.16 -11.37 25.22
C ASN A 334 3.55 -12.67 24.49
N LEU A 335 2.56 -13.51 24.24
CA LEU A 335 2.67 -14.77 23.48
C LEU A 335 1.98 -14.68 22.11
N SER A 336 1.69 -13.47 21.62
CA SER A 336 1.02 -13.31 20.33
C SER A 336 1.79 -13.95 19.17
N GLN A 337 1.06 -14.54 18.22
CA GLN A 337 1.62 -15.23 17.04
C GLN A 337 2.56 -16.40 17.39
N CYS A 338 2.51 -16.96 18.60
CA CYS A 338 3.22 -18.19 18.97
C CYS A 338 2.39 -19.42 18.56
N LYS A 339 2.75 -20.05 17.42
CA LYS A 339 1.98 -21.16 16.84
C LYS A 339 1.96 -22.43 17.69
N GLY A 340 3.01 -22.68 18.48
CA GLY A 340 3.08 -23.84 19.38
C GLY A 340 2.32 -23.67 20.69
N LEU A 341 1.61 -22.55 20.91
CA LEU A 341 0.79 -22.35 22.10
C LEU A 341 -0.57 -23.04 21.94
N ASP A 342 -0.85 -23.97 22.84
CA ASP A 342 -2.11 -24.70 22.99
C ASP A 342 -2.69 -24.51 24.42
N ASP A 343 -3.86 -25.10 24.69
CA ASP A 343 -4.55 -24.92 25.96
C ASP A 343 -3.78 -25.53 27.16
N GLU A 344 -3.08 -26.65 26.97
CA GLU A 344 -2.31 -27.29 28.05
C GLU A 344 -0.99 -26.55 28.34
N SER A 345 -0.28 -26.08 27.32
CA SER A 345 0.90 -25.22 27.52
C SER A 345 0.54 -23.90 28.20
N LEU A 346 -0.56 -23.26 27.81
CA LEU A 346 -1.03 -22.04 28.48
C LEU A 346 -1.39 -22.31 29.95
N LYS A 347 -2.06 -23.44 30.23
CA LYS A 347 -2.41 -23.86 31.59
C LYS A 347 -1.18 -23.98 32.50
N PHE A 348 -0.06 -24.50 32.01
CA PHE A 348 1.20 -24.50 32.78
C PHE A 348 1.64 -23.07 33.11
N VAL A 349 1.66 -22.19 32.10
CA VAL A 349 2.07 -20.79 32.24
C VAL A 349 1.23 -20.07 33.28
N VAL A 350 -0.10 -20.08 33.15
CA VAL A 350 -0.99 -19.32 34.06
C VAL A 350 -1.04 -19.91 35.47
N LYS A 351 -0.74 -21.20 35.65
CA LYS A 351 -0.62 -21.82 36.97
C LYS A 351 0.63 -21.36 37.71
N GLY A 352 1.73 -21.13 36.98
CA GLY A 352 3.01 -20.66 37.52
C GLY A 352 3.07 -19.14 37.71
N CYS A 353 2.60 -18.38 36.72
CA CYS A 353 2.66 -16.92 36.67
C CYS A 353 1.32 -16.30 37.11
N LYS A 354 1.06 -16.25 38.43
CA LYS A 354 -0.25 -15.84 38.97
C LYS A 354 -0.48 -14.33 39.08
N ILE A 355 0.58 -13.53 38.98
CA ILE A 355 0.53 -12.06 39.13
C ILE A 355 0.50 -11.32 37.79
N ILE A 356 0.16 -12.02 36.70
CA ILE A 356 0.05 -11.41 35.38
C ILE A 356 -1.01 -10.30 35.40
N LEU A 357 -0.60 -9.12 34.94
CA LEU A 357 -1.44 -7.93 34.73
C LEU A 357 -1.73 -7.74 33.23
N TYR A 358 -0.74 -8.00 32.37
CA TYR A 358 -0.84 -7.89 30.92
C TYR A 358 -0.64 -9.25 30.27
N LEU A 359 -1.64 -9.72 29.53
CA LEU A 359 -1.60 -10.98 28.80
C LEU A 359 -2.05 -10.78 27.35
N ASN A 360 -1.15 -11.01 26.41
CA ASN A 360 -1.46 -10.95 24.99
C ASN A 360 -1.33 -12.33 24.33
N LEU A 361 -2.46 -12.85 23.85
CA LEU A 361 -2.58 -14.16 23.20
C LEU A 361 -3.04 -14.05 21.74
N SER A 362 -2.96 -12.87 21.11
CA SER A 362 -3.50 -12.68 19.76
C SER A 362 -2.88 -13.63 18.73
N HIS A 363 -3.67 -14.05 17.74
CA HIS A 363 -3.25 -14.98 16.67
C HIS A 363 -2.66 -16.31 17.19
N THR A 364 -3.28 -16.90 18.21
CA THR A 364 -2.91 -18.23 18.74
C THR A 364 -4.05 -19.23 18.54
N HIS A 365 -3.83 -20.49 18.90
CA HIS A 365 -4.80 -21.59 18.74
C HIS A 365 -5.62 -21.89 20.00
N ILE A 366 -5.66 -20.95 20.95
CA ILE A 366 -6.40 -21.08 22.21
C ILE A 366 -7.90 -21.26 21.98
N THR A 367 -8.54 -21.98 22.91
CA THR A 367 -9.98 -22.26 22.90
C THR A 367 -10.65 -21.78 24.19
N ASP A 368 -11.94 -22.08 24.36
CA ASP A 368 -12.67 -21.82 25.61
C ASP A 368 -12.01 -22.45 26.85
N ALA A 369 -11.26 -23.56 26.67
CA ALA A 369 -10.53 -24.21 27.75
C ALA A 369 -9.41 -23.30 28.31
N SER A 370 -8.71 -22.57 27.44
CA SER A 370 -7.73 -21.56 27.85
C SER A 370 -8.35 -20.49 28.73
N LEU A 371 -9.49 -19.91 28.34
CA LEU A 371 -10.14 -18.88 29.14
C LEU A 371 -10.64 -19.40 30.48
N ARG A 372 -11.15 -20.64 30.53
CA ARG A 372 -11.48 -21.30 31.80
C ARG A 372 -10.26 -21.37 32.73
N THR A 373 -9.07 -21.67 32.20
CA THR A 373 -7.84 -21.71 33.02
C THR A 373 -7.36 -20.32 33.43
N ILE A 374 -7.43 -19.32 32.53
CA ILE A 374 -7.12 -17.91 32.85
C ILE A 374 -8.02 -17.44 33.98
N SER A 375 -9.33 -17.61 33.87
CA SER A 375 -10.31 -17.21 34.89
C SER A 375 -10.08 -17.86 36.25
N LYS A 376 -9.49 -19.07 36.27
CA LYS A 376 -9.21 -19.84 37.49
C LYS A 376 -7.92 -19.41 38.19
N TYR A 377 -6.86 -19.10 37.45
CA TYR A 377 -5.52 -18.87 38.03
C TYR A 377 -5.08 -17.41 37.99
N CYS A 378 -5.47 -16.65 36.98
CA CYS A 378 -5.10 -15.26 36.82
C CYS A 378 -6.16 -14.37 37.46
N HIS A 379 -5.85 -13.76 38.61
CA HIS A 379 -6.82 -12.93 39.34
C HIS A 379 -6.68 -11.43 39.09
N ASN A 380 -5.55 -10.98 38.55
CA ASN A 380 -5.17 -9.57 38.46
C ASN A 380 -5.01 -9.06 37.02
N VAL A 381 -5.43 -9.84 36.02
CA VAL A 381 -5.32 -9.44 34.62
C VAL A 381 -6.13 -8.17 34.38
N GLN A 382 -5.44 -7.12 33.96
CA GLN A 382 -5.99 -5.81 33.60
C GLN A 382 -6.06 -5.64 32.08
N PHE A 383 -5.09 -6.22 31.36
CA PHE A 383 -5.04 -6.20 29.90
C PHE A 383 -5.08 -7.63 29.37
N LEU A 384 -6.09 -7.91 28.53
CA LEU A 384 -6.22 -9.17 27.82
C LEU A 384 -6.48 -8.91 26.33
N SER A 385 -5.61 -9.41 25.45
CA SER A 385 -5.92 -9.47 24.01
C SER A 385 -6.07 -10.91 23.55
N LEU A 386 -7.23 -11.16 22.93
CA LEU A 386 -7.62 -12.43 22.30
C LEU A 386 -7.79 -12.25 20.79
N ALA A 387 -7.31 -11.14 20.21
CA ALA A 387 -7.53 -10.83 18.80
C ALA A 387 -7.15 -11.98 17.86
N TYR A 388 -8.03 -12.28 16.92
CA TYR A 388 -7.89 -13.33 15.92
C TYR A 388 -7.69 -14.74 16.50
N CYS A 389 -8.16 -15.00 17.72
CA CYS A 389 -8.25 -16.35 18.28
C CYS A 389 -9.50 -17.06 17.73
N LYS A 390 -9.34 -17.74 16.60
CA LYS A 390 -10.47 -18.24 15.79
C LYS A 390 -11.24 -19.42 16.38
N LYS A 391 -10.79 -20.03 17.50
CA LYS A 391 -11.39 -21.25 18.10
C LYS A 391 -12.14 -20.97 19.42
N PHE A 392 -12.34 -19.71 19.75
CA PHE A 392 -12.94 -19.25 20.98
C PHE A 392 -14.37 -18.77 20.72
N SER A 393 -15.32 -19.11 21.61
CA SER A 393 -16.77 -18.89 21.47
C SER A 393 -17.39 -18.16 22.67
N ASP A 394 -18.70 -17.98 22.67
CA ASP A 394 -19.47 -17.39 23.78
C ASP A 394 -19.20 -18.05 25.15
N ARG A 395 -18.94 -19.37 25.16
CA ARG A 395 -18.62 -20.11 26.39
C ARG A 395 -17.35 -19.61 27.05
N GLY A 396 -16.33 -19.24 26.28
CA GLY A 396 -15.11 -18.68 26.83
C GLY A 396 -15.35 -17.31 27.47
N LEU A 397 -16.25 -16.47 26.91
CA LEU A 397 -16.61 -15.18 27.52
C LEU A 397 -17.39 -15.38 28.82
N GLN A 398 -18.23 -16.41 28.88
CA GLN A 398 -18.91 -16.82 30.10
C GLN A 398 -17.90 -17.24 31.20
N TYR A 399 -16.86 -17.99 30.84
CA TYR A 399 -15.79 -18.31 31.79
C TYR A 399 -15.02 -17.07 32.23
N LEU A 400 -14.73 -16.15 31.31
CA LEU A 400 -14.04 -14.91 31.62
C LEU A 400 -14.86 -14.04 32.58
N SER A 401 -16.16 -13.88 32.33
CA SER A 401 -17.04 -13.05 33.15
C SER A 401 -17.26 -13.62 34.55
N ALA A 402 -17.35 -14.96 34.69
CA ALA A 402 -17.45 -15.65 35.97
C ALA A 402 -16.13 -15.69 36.76
N GLY A 403 -14.99 -15.43 36.11
CA GLY A 403 -13.66 -15.45 36.73
C GLY A 403 -13.41 -14.26 37.67
N LYS A 404 -12.41 -14.37 38.55
CA LYS A 404 -12.03 -13.26 39.45
C LYS A 404 -11.39 -12.08 38.70
N CYS A 405 -10.77 -12.33 37.55
CA CYS A 405 -10.15 -11.28 36.72
C CYS A 405 -11.16 -10.30 36.13
N SER A 406 -12.43 -10.69 35.93
CA SER A 406 -13.44 -9.81 35.30
C SER A 406 -13.63 -8.48 36.05
N LYS A 407 -13.43 -8.48 37.37
CA LYS A 407 -13.53 -7.29 38.23
C LYS A 407 -12.34 -6.32 38.12
N LYS A 408 -11.25 -6.73 37.46
CA LYS A 408 -10.04 -5.91 37.28
C LYS A 408 -9.67 -5.69 35.82
N LEU A 409 -10.41 -6.31 34.91
CA LEU A 409 -10.14 -6.21 33.49
C LEU A 409 -10.52 -4.81 32.98
N GLU A 410 -9.52 -4.07 32.51
CA GLU A 410 -9.65 -2.70 32.02
C GLU A 410 -9.56 -2.63 30.49
N TYR A 411 -8.72 -3.47 29.88
CA TYR A 411 -8.54 -3.56 28.44
C TYR A 411 -8.88 -4.95 27.94
N LEU A 412 -9.79 -5.01 26.96
CA LEU A 412 -10.13 -6.24 26.26
C LEU A 412 -10.15 -6.02 24.75
N ASP A 413 -9.43 -6.88 24.03
CA ASP A 413 -9.40 -6.90 22.58
C ASP A 413 -9.90 -8.24 22.04
N LEU A 414 -11.03 -8.20 21.34
CA LEU A 414 -11.72 -9.34 20.72
C LEU A 414 -11.73 -9.23 19.19
N SER A 415 -10.85 -8.43 18.61
CA SER A 415 -10.82 -8.19 17.16
C SER A 415 -10.77 -9.52 16.38
N GLY A 416 -11.56 -9.67 15.31
CA GLY A 416 -11.56 -10.88 14.48
C GLY A 416 -12.00 -12.18 15.16
N CYS A 417 -12.66 -12.14 16.33
CA CYS A 417 -13.18 -13.32 17.04
C CYS A 417 -14.59 -13.69 16.57
N LEU A 418 -14.69 -14.21 15.34
CA LEU A 418 -15.96 -14.34 14.60
C LEU A 418 -16.98 -15.35 15.15
N GLN A 419 -16.61 -16.20 16.13
CA GLN A 419 -17.56 -17.15 16.72
C GLN A 419 -18.36 -16.57 17.91
N ILE A 420 -18.08 -15.33 18.30
CA ILE A 420 -18.82 -14.67 19.39
C ILE A 420 -20.12 -14.10 18.82
N THR A 421 -21.23 -14.40 19.51
CA THR A 421 -22.57 -13.93 19.18
C THR A 421 -23.04 -12.88 20.19
N PRO A 422 -24.22 -12.25 20.01
CA PRO A 422 -24.77 -11.34 21.02
C PRO A 422 -24.85 -11.93 22.43
N ASP A 423 -25.03 -13.26 22.58
CA ASP A 423 -25.08 -13.91 23.89
C ASP A 423 -23.71 -13.96 24.59
N GLY A 424 -22.62 -14.03 23.82
CA GLY A 424 -21.28 -13.83 24.33
C GLY A 424 -21.07 -12.42 24.89
N PHE A 425 -21.56 -11.39 24.20
CA PHE A 425 -21.50 -10.01 24.68
C PHE A 425 -22.37 -9.76 25.92
N LYS A 426 -23.54 -10.39 26.03
CA LYS A 426 -24.34 -10.40 27.28
C LYS A 426 -23.58 -11.06 28.43
N SER A 427 -22.90 -12.17 28.15
CA SER A 427 -22.08 -12.87 29.12
C SER A 427 -20.90 -12.01 29.58
N LEU A 428 -20.21 -11.35 28.65
CA LEU A 428 -19.13 -10.41 28.93
C LEU A 428 -19.60 -9.26 29.84
N SER A 429 -20.70 -8.60 29.47
CA SER A 429 -21.22 -7.45 30.19
C SER A 429 -21.78 -7.79 31.57
N SER A 430 -22.06 -9.06 31.86
CA SER A 430 -22.51 -9.49 33.19
C SER A 430 -21.42 -9.43 34.26
N GLY A 431 -20.14 -9.55 33.89
CA GLY A 431 -19.02 -9.62 34.84
C GLY A 431 -17.95 -8.55 34.66
N CYS A 432 -17.70 -8.08 33.43
CA CYS A 432 -16.55 -7.21 33.11
C CYS A 432 -16.90 -5.71 33.19
N ASN A 433 -17.41 -5.26 34.35
CA ASN A 433 -17.95 -3.90 34.50
C ASN A 433 -16.88 -2.81 34.64
N MET A 434 -15.61 -3.19 34.80
CA MET A 434 -14.47 -2.27 34.91
C MET A 434 -13.80 -1.98 33.57
N LEU A 435 -14.35 -2.52 32.47
CA LEU A 435 -13.82 -2.30 31.13
C LEU A 435 -13.81 -0.81 30.79
N GLN A 436 -12.62 -0.38 30.41
CA GLN A 436 -12.22 0.98 30.09
C GLN A 436 -11.96 1.09 28.59
N THR A 437 -11.27 0.11 28.03
CA THR A 437 -10.98 -0.02 26.60
C THR A 437 -11.52 -1.32 26.04
N LEU A 438 -12.31 -1.21 24.98
CA LEU A 438 -12.85 -2.35 24.24
C LEU A 438 -12.50 -2.22 22.75
N VAL A 439 -11.85 -3.24 22.20
CA VAL A 439 -11.45 -3.29 20.78
C VAL A 439 -12.16 -4.47 20.10
N LEU A 440 -12.96 -4.15 19.08
CA LEU A 440 -13.81 -5.06 18.31
C LEU A 440 -13.60 -4.83 16.81
N ASN A 441 -12.34 -4.75 16.38
CA ASN A 441 -12.02 -4.51 14.97
C ASN A 441 -12.22 -5.78 14.13
N GLU A 442 -12.46 -5.61 12.83
CA GLU A 442 -12.65 -6.71 11.87
C GLU A 442 -13.71 -7.71 12.37
N PHE A 443 -14.89 -7.19 12.70
CA PHE A 443 -15.99 -7.96 13.29
C PHE A 443 -17.28 -7.80 12.46
N PRO A 444 -17.38 -8.46 11.29
CA PRO A 444 -18.47 -8.25 10.34
C PRO A 444 -19.86 -8.61 10.89
N THR A 445 -19.92 -9.50 11.87
CA THR A 445 -21.15 -9.98 12.53
C THR A 445 -21.60 -9.10 13.70
N LEU A 446 -20.85 -8.03 14.03
CA LEU A 446 -21.15 -7.16 15.17
C LEU A 446 -22.37 -6.29 14.86
N ASN A 447 -23.49 -6.59 15.51
CA ASN A 447 -24.76 -5.86 15.36
C ASN A 447 -25.06 -5.00 16.60
N ASP A 448 -26.17 -4.26 16.54
CA ASP A 448 -26.56 -3.36 17.63
C ASP A 448 -26.83 -4.13 18.93
N ASP A 449 -27.43 -5.32 18.89
CA ASP A 449 -27.72 -6.13 20.09
C ASP A 449 -26.46 -6.43 20.92
N CYS A 450 -25.34 -6.74 20.24
CA CYS A 450 -24.04 -6.93 20.89
C CYS A 450 -23.63 -5.69 21.69
N MET A 451 -23.69 -4.52 21.05
CA MET A 451 -23.24 -3.26 21.65
C MET A 451 -24.22 -2.72 22.69
N MET A 452 -25.52 -2.97 22.53
CA MET A 452 -26.53 -2.65 23.53
C MET A 452 -26.31 -3.44 24.82
N ALA A 453 -25.96 -4.73 24.71
CA ALA A 453 -25.63 -5.56 25.86
C ALA A 453 -24.39 -5.04 26.61
N VAL A 454 -23.37 -4.58 25.90
CA VAL A 454 -22.17 -3.97 26.48
C VAL A 454 -22.51 -2.63 27.12
N ALA A 455 -23.17 -1.74 26.39
CA ALA A 455 -23.50 -0.39 26.84
C ALA A 455 -24.41 -0.38 28.09
N ALA A 456 -25.21 -1.41 28.29
CA ALA A 456 -26.10 -1.54 29.44
C ALA A 456 -25.38 -1.72 30.80
N LYS A 457 -24.20 -2.36 30.82
CA LYS A 457 -23.50 -2.71 32.08
C LYS A 457 -22.05 -2.22 32.13
N CYS A 458 -21.36 -2.13 31.00
CA CYS A 458 -19.98 -1.65 30.91
C CYS A 458 -19.96 -0.12 30.79
N THR A 459 -20.36 0.59 31.85
CA THR A 459 -20.53 2.05 31.83
C THR A 459 -19.22 2.83 31.89
N LYS A 460 -18.09 2.18 32.22
CA LYS A 460 -16.76 2.80 32.33
C LYS A 460 -15.97 2.86 31.02
N ILE A 461 -16.54 2.39 29.91
CA ILE A 461 -15.87 2.40 28.61
C ILE A 461 -15.62 3.84 28.19
N HIS A 462 -14.34 4.19 28.07
CA HIS A 462 -13.88 5.47 27.53
C HIS A 462 -13.20 5.33 26.18
N THR A 463 -12.73 4.13 25.81
CA THR A 463 -12.11 3.88 24.51
C THR A 463 -12.78 2.71 23.83
N LEU A 464 -13.31 2.98 22.64
CA LEU A 464 -14.02 2.01 21.83
C LEU A 464 -13.48 2.04 20.40
N SER A 465 -13.00 0.89 19.92
CA SER A 465 -12.52 0.73 18.56
C SER A 465 -13.30 -0.37 17.87
N ILE A 466 -13.98 -0.02 16.78
CA ILE A 466 -14.92 -0.90 16.06
C ILE A 466 -14.70 -0.72 14.54
N LEU A 467 -13.45 -0.88 14.11
CA LEU A 467 -13.07 -0.79 12.70
C LEU A 467 -13.59 -2.01 11.93
N GLY A 468 -14.02 -1.84 10.67
CA GLY A 468 -14.49 -2.99 9.86
C GLY A 468 -15.77 -3.65 10.42
N SER A 469 -16.70 -2.84 10.94
CA SER A 469 -17.96 -3.31 11.55
C SER A 469 -19.17 -2.61 10.90
N PRO A 470 -19.67 -3.16 9.78
CA PRO A 470 -20.60 -2.45 8.89
C PRO A 470 -22.07 -2.47 9.35
N LEU A 471 -22.43 -3.31 10.31
CA LEU A 471 -23.84 -3.55 10.67
C LEU A 471 -24.39 -2.59 11.73
N LEU A 472 -23.52 -1.92 12.48
CA LEU A 472 -23.91 -1.00 13.57
C LEU A 472 -24.65 0.23 13.05
N THR A 473 -25.67 0.67 13.78
CA THR A 473 -26.50 1.84 13.44
C THR A 473 -26.41 2.94 14.49
N ASP A 474 -27.15 4.04 14.27
CA ASP A 474 -27.24 5.15 15.22
C ASP A 474 -27.73 4.75 16.62
N GLU A 475 -28.48 3.66 16.75
CA GLU A 475 -29.02 3.21 18.03
C GLU A 475 -27.92 2.80 19.01
N THR A 476 -26.90 2.10 18.51
CA THR A 476 -25.69 1.74 19.28
C THR A 476 -25.03 2.98 19.87
N PHE A 477 -24.81 4.02 19.05
CA PHE A 477 -24.08 5.21 19.48
C PHE A 477 -24.89 6.11 20.40
N LYS A 478 -26.21 6.20 20.21
CA LYS A 478 -27.11 6.85 21.17
C LYS A 478 -27.02 6.19 22.55
N ARG A 479 -27.03 4.85 22.59
CA ARG A 479 -26.93 4.11 23.84
C ARG A 479 -25.57 4.28 24.50
N LEU A 480 -24.48 4.18 23.74
CA LEU A 480 -23.13 4.39 24.25
C LEU A 480 -22.92 5.81 24.77
N ALA A 481 -23.48 6.81 24.09
CA ALA A 481 -23.41 8.21 24.50
C ALA A 481 -24.05 8.44 25.89
N ASN A 482 -25.06 7.65 26.28
CA ASN A 482 -25.68 7.77 27.60
C ASN A 482 -24.71 7.47 28.77
N ASN A 483 -23.62 6.75 28.51
CA ASN A 483 -22.62 6.45 29.54
C ASN A 483 -21.70 7.64 29.85
N ARG A 484 -21.71 8.70 29.04
CA ARG A 484 -20.97 9.97 29.22
C ARG A 484 -19.45 9.89 29.39
N ASN A 485 -18.87 8.70 29.38
CA ASN A 485 -17.46 8.46 29.64
C ASN A 485 -16.61 8.31 28.36
N LEU A 486 -17.23 8.33 27.18
CA LEU A 486 -16.53 8.09 25.92
C LEU A 486 -15.54 9.22 25.62
N ARG A 487 -14.25 8.86 25.52
CA ARG A 487 -13.13 9.76 25.20
C ARG A 487 -12.52 9.47 23.84
N LYS A 488 -12.51 8.21 23.41
CA LYS A 488 -11.90 7.78 22.16
C LYS A 488 -12.84 6.85 21.42
N LEU A 489 -13.22 7.23 20.20
CA LEU A 489 -14.09 6.44 19.34
C LEU A 489 -13.43 6.24 17.98
N ARG A 490 -13.32 4.98 17.54
CA ARG A 490 -12.81 4.62 16.21
C ARG A 490 -13.80 3.76 15.46
N ILE A 491 -14.25 4.26 14.31
CA ILE A 491 -15.14 3.60 13.36
C ILE A 491 -14.60 3.88 11.96
N GLU A 492 -14.66 2.89 11.10
CA GLU A 492 -14.24 3.01 9.70
C GLU A 492 -15.14 2.19 8.80
N GLY A 493 -15.49 2.75 7.64
CA GLY A 493 -16.27 2.07 6.60
C GLY A 493 -17.73 1.77 6.98
N ASN A 494 -18.27 2.47 7.98
CA ASN A 494 -19.65 2.25 8.42
C ASN A 494 -20.61 3.14 7.63
N GLN A 495 -21.46 2.50 6.81
CA GLN A 495 -22.41 3.16 5.93
C GLN A 495 -23.79 3.40 6.56
N ARG A 496 -23.98 3.04 7.82
CA ARG A 496 -25.28 3.06 8.52
C ARG A 496 -25.37 4.17 9.57
N ILE A 497 -24.25 4.59 10.17
CA ILE A 497 -24.22 5.73 11.08
C ILE A 497 -24.50 7.04 10.35
N SER A 498 -25.17 7.97 11.02
CA SER A 498 -25.50 9.30 10.48
C SER A 498 -25.20 10.39 11.51
N ASP A 499 -25.55 11.64 11.18
CA ASP A 499 -25.43 12.78 12.09
C ASP A 499 -26.13 12.58 13.43
N LEU A 500 -27.11 11.66 13.51
CA LEU A 500 -27.79 11.32 14.76
C LEU A 500 -26.84 10.69 15.80
N SER A 501 -25.91 9.84 15.35
CA SER A 501 -24.87 9.27 16.21
C SER A 501 -24.03 10.37 16.84
N LEU A 502 -23.53 11.29 16.01
CA LEU A 502 -22.61 12.32 16.46
C LEU A 502 -23.32 13.41 17.26
N LYS A 503 -24.60 13.69 16.97
CA LYS A 503 -25.45 14.54 17.80
C LYS A 503 -25.62 13.98 19.21
N ALA A 504 -25.79 12.67 19.36
CA ALA A 504 -25.89 12.04 20.68
C ALA A 504 -24.54 12.07 21.42
N ILE A 505 -23.45 11.72 20.73
CA ILE A 505 -22.10 11.72 21.30
C ILE A 505 -21.68 13.14 21.70
N GLY A 506 -21.77 14.12 20.80
CA GLY A 506 -21.37 15.50 21.07
C GLY A 506 -22.18 16.16 22.19
N LYS A 507 -23.45 15.75 22.37
CA LYS A 507 -24.29 16.23 23.48
C LYS A 507 -23.91 15.64 24.84
N ASN A 508 -23.61 14.34 24.90
CA ASN A 508 -23.47 13.62 26.17
C ASN A 508 -22.01 13.33 26.57
N CYS A 509 -21.07 13.34 25.62
CA CYS A 509 -19.66 13.00 25.80
C CYS A 509 -18.79 14.21 25.45
N THR A 510 -18.90 15.28 26.24
CA THR A 510 -18.13 16.53 26.03
C THR A 510 -16.63 16.37 26.27
N ASP A 511 -16.24 15.34 27.01
CA ASP A 511 -14.85 14.94 27.29
C ASP A 511 -14.20 14.13 26.16
N LEU A 512 -14.79 14.09 24.97
CA LEU A 512 -14.24 13.41 23.80
C LEU A 512 -12.87 14.01 23.43
N GLU A 513 -11.85 13.15 23.32
CA GLU A 513 -10.47 13.51 23.02
C GLU A 513 -10.06 13.09 21.60
N HIS A 514 -10.46 11.89 21.15
CA HIS A 514 -10.10 11.36 19.84
C HIS A 514 -11.32 10.78 19.12
N LEU A 515 -11.51 11.20 17.87
CA LEU A 515 -12.59 10.74 17.03
C LEU A 515 -12.05 10.33 15.65
N TYR A 516 -12.29 9.08 15.27
CA TYR A 516 -11.95 8.54 13.96
C TYR A 516 -13.22 7.97 13.33
N LEU A 517 -13.66 8.54 12.21
CA LEU A 517 -14.91 8.24 11.50
C LEU A 517 -14.66 8.15 9.99
N ALA A 518 -13.57 7.49 9.60
CA ALA A 518 -13.18 7.41 8.19
C ALA A 518 -14.20 6.59 7.38
N ASP A 519 -14.44 6.96 6.12
CA ASP A 519 -15.38 6.28 5.20
C ASP A 519 -16.79 6.06 5.79
N CYS A 520 -17.32 7.09 6.46
CA CYS A 520 -18.69 7.11 7.00
C CYS A 520 -19.58 8.03 6.16
N GLN A 521 -20.05 7.55 5.01
CA GLN A 521 -20.60 8.38 3.91
C GLN A 521 -21.89 9.16 4.22
N ARG A 522 -22.61 8.81 5.30
CA ARG A 522 -23.85 9.48 5.71
C ARG A 522 -23.63 10.61 6.72
N LEU A 523 -22.39 10.87 7.13
CA LEU A 523 -22.06 12.01 7.99
C LEU A 523 -21.95 13.29 7.17
N THR A 524 -22.51 14.39 7.68
CA THR A 524 -22.52 15.70 7.02
C THR A 524 -21.95 16.78 7.94
N ASP A 525 -21.98 18.04 7.51
CA ASP A 525 -21.59 19.19 8.34
C ASP A 525 -22.31 19.24 9.69
N ALA A 526 -23.52 18.65 9.79
CA ALA A 526 -24.24 18.55 11.06
C ALA A 526 -23.50 17.67 12.10
N SER A 527 -22.78 16.64 11.66
CA SER A 527 -21.90 15.84 12.53
C SER A 527 -20.78 16.68 13.11
N LEU A 528 -20.13 17.50 12.28
CA LEU A 528 -19.06 18.39 12.71
C LEU A 528 -19.54 19.46 13.68
N LYS A 529 -20.69 20.06 13.38
CA LYS A 529 -21.35 21.00 14.29
C LYS A 529 -21.70 20.37 15.63
N ALA A 530 -22.10 19.09 15.65
CA ALA A 530 -22.45 18.40 16.89
C ALA A 530 -21.25 18.20 17.83
N ILE A 531 -20.06 17.93 17.28
CA ILE A 531 -18.84 17.69 18.07
C ILE A 531 -18.01 18.95 18.33
N ALA A 532 -18.37 20.08 17.70
CA ALA A 532 -17.66 21.36 17.84
C ALA A 532 -17.54 21.83 19.31
N ASN A 533 -18.46 21.41 20.18
CA ASN A 533 -18.47 21.76 21.60
C ASN A 533 -17.62 20.83 22.50
N CYS A 534 -16.99 19.79 21.95
CA CYS A 534 -16.09 18.91 22.68
C CYS A 534 -14.75 19.62 22.94
N SER A 535 -14.64 20.34 24.06
CA SER A 535 -13.48 21.20 24.36
C SER A 535 -12.17 20.45 24.53
N LYS A 536 -12.20 19.14 24.74
CA LYS A 536 -11.02 18.27 24.86
C LYS A 536 -10.63 17.55 23.57
N LEU A 537 -11.31 17.83 22.44
CA LEU A 537 -11.07 17.12 21.19
C LEU A 537 -9.70 17.49 20.60
N VAL A 538 -8.77 16.54 20.67
CA VAL A 538 -7.38 16.68 20.20
C VAL A 538 -7.25 16.16 18.76
N VAL A 539 -7.91 15.05 18.45
CA VAL A 539 -7.79 14.35 17.16
C VAL A 539 -9.17 14.18 16.53
N CYS A 540 -9.31 14.65 15.30
CA CYS A 540 -10.50 14.46 14.48
C CYS A 540 -10.10 13.93 13.09
N ASN A 541 -10.42 12.67 12.82
CA ASN A 541 -10.20 12.04 11.52
C ASN A 541 -11.54 11.72 10.86
N ILE A 542 -11.81 12.42 9.76
CA ILE A 542 -13.03 12.33 8.95
C ILE A 542 -12.62 12.09 7.49
N ALA A 543 -11.57 11.29 7.27
CA ALA A 543 -11.14 10.89 5.93
C ALA A 543 -12.27 10.18 5.16
N ASP A 544 -12.34 10.39 3.85
CA ASP A 544 -13.29 9.77 2.93
C ASP A 544 -14.78 10.06 3.24
N VAL A 545 -15.08 11.11 4.01
CA VAL A 545 -16.45 11.57 4.25
C VAL A 545 -16.79 12.71 3.27
N VAL A 546 -17.17 12.32 2.07
CA VAL A 546 -17.32 13.22 0.90
C VAL A 546 -18.42 14.29 1.05
N GLN A 547 -19.32 14.16 2.03
CA GLN A 547 -20.40 15.11 2.27
C GLN A 547 -19.98 16.30 3.14
N ILE A 548 -18.81 16.26 3.79
CA ILE A 548 -18.28 17.39 4.56
C ILE A 548 -17.88 18.53 3.63
N THR A 549 -18.30 19.75 3.98
CA THR A 549 -17.99 20.96 3.23
C THR A 549 -17.24 21.99 4.09
N ASN A 550 -16.95 23.15 3.51
CA ASN A 550 -16.40 24.30 4.23
C ASN A 550 -17.21 24.68 5.49
N THR A 551 -18.53 24.49 5.46
CA THR A 551 -19.44 24.84 6.58
C THR A 551 -19.21 23.97 7.82
N GLY A 552 -18.93 22.67 7.61
CA GLY A 552 -18.62 21.76 8.71
C GLY A 552 -17.28 22.11 9.38
N VAL A 553 -16.25 22.41 8.58
CA VAL A 553 -14.95 22.87 9.10
C VAL A 553 -15.07 24.21 9.81
N GLN A 554 -15.87 25.14 9.27
CA GLN A 554 -16.20 26.40 9.96
C GLN A 554 -16.84 26.15 11.32
N SER A 555 -17.80 25.22 11.40
CA SER A 555 -18.47 24.88 12.66
C SER A 555 -17.50 24.35 13.71
N LEU A 556 -16.52 23.51 13.33
CA LEU A 556 -15.44 23.09 14.22
C LEU A 556 -14.56 24.27 14.65
N ALA A 557 -14.23 25.16 13.72
CA ALA A 557 -13.34 26.30 13.94
C ALA A 557 -13.96 27.38 14.85
N GLU A 558 -15.29 27.48 14.87
CA GLU A 558 -16.05 28.36 15.75
C GLU A 558 -16.42 27.70 17.10
N GLY A 559 -16.26 26.38 17.20
CA GLY A 559 -16.52 25.61 18.41
C GLY A 559 -15.42 25.72 19.48
N SER A 560 -15.71 25.15 20.65
CA SER A 560 -14.76 25.10 21.78
C SER A 560 -13.56 24.17 21.51
N CYS A 561 -13.73 23.16 20.64
CA CYS A 561 -12.66 22.25 20.23
C CYS A 561 -11.50 22.95 19.50
N ALA A 562 -11.72 24.15 18.95
CA ALA A 562 -10.70 24.85 18.17
C ALA A 562 -9.42 25.16 18.97
N SER A 563 -9.55 25.27 20.30
CA SER A 563 -8.43 25.53 21.22
C SER A 563 -7.58 24.31 21.54
N SER A 564 -8.14 23.09 21.44
CA SER A 564 -7.49 21.84 21.84
C SER A 564 -7.06 20.97 20.66
N MET A 565 -7.63 21.18 19.48
CA MET A 565 -7.36 20.39 18.29
C MET A 565 -5.90 20.49 17.85
N ARG A 566 -5.28 19.31 17.68
CA ARG A 566 -3.88 19.13 17.26
C ARG A 566 -3.76 18.34 15.96
N GLU A 567 -4.72 17.49 15.67
CA GLU A 567 -4.73 16.65 14.46
C GLU A 567 -6.11 16.72 13.80
N LEU A 568 -6.12 17.13 12.54
CA LEU A 568 -7.30 17.16 11.69
C LEU A 568 -7.01 16.44 10.37
N ASN A 569 -7.75 15.38 10.09
CA ASN A 569 -7.64 14.66 8.83
C ASN A 569 -8.95 14.79 8.04
N LEU A 570 -8.85 15.44 6.88
CA LEU A 570 -9.90 15.70 5.89
C LEU A 570 -9.56 15.06 4.54
N THR A 571 -8.76 13.99 4.52
CA THR A 571 -8.40 13.27 3.30
C THR A 571 -9.65 12.93 2.49
N ASN A 572 -9.62 13.20 1.19
CA ASN A 572 -10.68 12.90 0.23
C ASN A 572 -12.06 13.51 0.59
N CYS A 573 -12.08 14.58 1.40
CA CYS A 573 -13.26 15.41 1.60
C CYS A 573 -13.38 16.41 0.44
N ILE A 574 -13.72 15.92 -0.76
CA ILE A 574 -13.63 16.66 -2.03
C ILE A 574 -14.36 18.02 -2.04
N ARG A 575 -15.37 18.25 -1.17
CA ARG A 575 -16.12 19.51 -1.09
C ARG A 575 -15.48 20.55 -0.15
N VAL A 576 -14.33 20.24 0.43
CA VAL A 576 -13.50 21.15 1.23
C VAL A 576 -12.59 21.95 0.29
N GLY A 577 -12.57 23.27 0.45
CA GLY A 577 -11.77 24.20 -0.34
C GLY A 577 -11.20 25.36 0.48
N ASP A 578 -10.86 26.47 -0.17
CA ASP A 578 -10.13 27.59 0.45
C ASP A 578 -10.81 28.19 1.69
N MET A 579 -12.15 28.24 1.71
CA MET A 579 -12.90 28.74 2.86
C MET A 579 -12.70 27.87 4.11
N ALA A 580 -12.53 26.56 3.96
CA ALA A 580 -12.15 25.71 5.09
C ALA A 580 -10.73 26.04 5.58
N MET A 581 -9.78 26.28 4.67
CA MET A 581 -8.39 26.63 5.02
C MET A 581 -8.33 27.96 5.78
N PHE A 582 -9.14 28.94 5.36
CA PHE A 582 -9.30 30.19 6.09
C PHE A 582 -9.76 29.97 7.53
N ASN A 583 -10.74 29.08 7.73
CA ASN A 583 -11.26 28.75 9.06
C ASN A 583 -10.26 27.95 9.90
N ILE A 584 -9.46 27.08 9.29
CA ILE A 584 -8.43 26.27 9.98
C ILE A 584 -7.41 27.14 10.72
N ARG A 585 -7.19 28.39 10.30
CA ARG A 585 -6.33 29.36 11.02
C ARG A 585 -6.75 29.62 12.46
N LYS A 586 -8.01 29.36 12.81
CA LYS A 586 -8.50 29.44 14.20
C LYS A 586 -7.92 28.33 15.09
N PHE A 587 -7.45 27.22 14.52
CA PHE A 587 -6.81 26.11 15.24
C PHE A 587 -5.36 26.44 15.59
N LYS A 588 -5.16 27.22 16.65
CA LYS A 588 -3.84 27.73 17.06
C LYS A 588 -2.83 26.63 17.44
N ASN A 589 -3.32 25.45 17.83
CA ASN A 589 -2.51 24.32 18.28
C ASN A 589 -2.48 23.17 17.25
N LEU A 590 -2.91 23.41 16.00
CA LEU A 590 -2.91 22.38 14.96
C LEU A 590 -1.49 22.03 14.54
N VAL A 591 -1.10 20.79 14.79
CA VAL A 591 0.25 20.26 14.52
C VAL A 591 0.26 19.36 13.29
N TYR A 592 -0.83 18.60 13.08
CA TYR A 592 -0.99 17.63 12.00
C TYR A 592 -2.25 17.97 11.19
N LEU A 593 -2.08 18.16 9.88
CA LEU A 593 -3.19 18.39 8.96
C LEU A 593 -3.02 17.50 7.73
N SER A 594 -4.09 16.79 7.36
CA SER A 594 -4.19 16.18 6.04
C SER A 594 -5.42 16.71 5.31
N VAL A 595 -5.21 17.20 4.10
CA VAL A 595 -6.24 17.60 3.12
C VAL A 595 -5.99 16.91 1.78
N CYS A 596 -5.36 15.73 1.84
CA CYS A 596 -5.05 14.88 0.70
C CYS A 596 -6.28 14.67 -0.20
N PHE A 597 -6.14 14.79 -1.52
CA PHE A 597 -7.21 14.73 -2.52
C PHE A 597 -8.38 15.72 -2.31
N CYS A 598 -8.15 16.85 -1.64
CA CYS A 598 -9.08 17.98 -1.64
C CYS A 598 -8.81 18.88 -2.85
N GLU A 599 -9.40 18.55 -4.00
CA GLU A 599 -9.14 19.20 -5.30
C GLU A 599 -9.61 20.67 -5.37
N HIS A 600 -10.54 21.07 -4.51
CA HIS A 600 -11.06 22.45 -4.48
C HIS A 600 -10.21 23.44 -3.66
N ILE A 601 -9.03 23.00 -3.18
CA ILE A 601 -8.05 23.88 -2.55
C ILE A 601 -7.18 24.49 -3.65
N SER A 602 -7.25 25.81 -3.80
CA SER A 602 -6.46 26.54 -4.79
C SER A 602 -5.04 26.82 -4.28
N GLU A 603 -4.10 26.92 -5.21
CA GLU A 603 -2.71 27.26 -4.88
C GLU A 603 -2.57 28.69 -4.32
N LYS A 604 -3.32 29.65 -4.90
CA LYS A 604 -3.18 31.10 -4.63
C LYS A 604 -3.77 31.54 -3.30
N SER A 605 -4.75 30.80 -2.79
CA SER A 605 -5.43 31.15 -1.54
C SER A 605 -5.30 30.01 -0.54
N GLY A 606 -5.77 28.81 -0.91
CA GLY A 606 -5.76 27.65 -0.02
C GLY A 606 -4.38 27.27 0.50
N ILE A 607 -3.42 26.99 -0.39
CA ILE A 607 -2.06 26.57 0.00
C ILE A 607 -1.30 27.71 0.70
N GLU A 608 -1.47 28.96 0.26
CA GLU A 608 -0.88 30.11 0.96
C GLU A 608 -1.38 30.23 2.40
N LEU A 609 -2.68 30.03 2.65
CA LEU A 609 -3.25 30.03 4.00
C LEU A 609 -2.69 28.90 4.87
N LEU A 610 -2.43 27.72 4.29
CA LEU A 610 -1.77 26.62 4.99
C LEU A 610 -0.34 26.98 5.43
N GLY A 611 0.39 27.72 4.59
CA GLY A 611 1.70 28.27 4.95
C GLY A 611 1.67 29.20 6.16
N GLN A 612 0.55 29.86 6.44
CA GLN A 612 0.41 30.75 7.60
C GLN A 612 0.16 30.01 8.92
N LEU A 613 0.05 28.68 8.91
CA LEU A 613 -0.15 27.86 10.10
C LEU A 613 1.19 27.54 10.78
N HIS A 614 1.71 28.49 11.55
CA HIS A 614 3.04 28.40 12.17
C HIS A 614 3.23 27.24 13.18
N ALA A 615 2.14 26.70 13.75
CA ALA A 615 2.20 25.55 14.65
C ALA A 615 2.27 24.20 13.91
N LEU A 616 2.04 24.21 12.60
CA LEU A 616 1.95 23.02 11.79
C LEU A 616 3.33 22.40 11.58
N VAL A 617 3.48 21.15 11.96
CA VAL A 617 4.72 20.36 11.84
C VAL A 617 4.57 19.31 10.73
N SER A 618 3.36 18.79 10.55
CA SER A 618 3.06 17.77 9.55
C SER A 618 1.91 18.19 8.65
N LEU A 619 2.12 18.10 7.33
CA LEU A 619 1.15 18.47 6.32
C LEU A 619 1.12 17.44 5.18
N ASP A 620 -0.07 16.95 4.88
CA ASP A 620 -0.33 16.14 3.68
C ASP A 620 -1.30 16.90 2.74
N ILE A 621 -0.78 17.27 1.57
CA ILE A 621 -1.53 17.90 0.47
C ILE A 621 -1.43 17.06 -0.81
N SER A 622 -1.22 15.74 -0.67
CA SER A 622 -1.10 14.83 -1.81
C SER A 622 -2.34 14.90 -2.69
N GLY A 623 -2.16 14.88 -4.01
CA GLY A 623 -3.27 14.98 -4.98
C GLY A 623 -4.01 16.33 -5.00
N CYS A 624 -3.62 17.32 -4.20
CA CYS A 624 -4.14 18.69 -4.32
C CYS A 624 -3.49 19.42 -5.51
N ASN A 625 -4.13 20.50 -5.96
CA ASN A 625 -3.61 21.36 -7.01
C ASN A 625 -2.43 22.22 -6.49
N CYS A 626 -1.24 21.63 -6.48
CA CYS A 626 0.00 22.26 -6.01
C CYS A 626 1.04 22.30 -7.13
N SER A 627 1.33 23.51 -7.62
CA SER A 627 2.43 23.80 -8.54
C SER A 627 3.68 24.31 -7.79
N ASP A 628 4.71 24.70 -8.54
CA ASP A 628 5.89 25.38 -8.00
C ASP A 628 5.56 26.65 -7.21
N GLU A 629 4.52 27.39 -7.59
CA GLU A 629 4.10 28.62 -6.90
C GLU A 629 3.48 28.28 -5.54
N GLY A 630 2.54 27.33 -5.49
CA GLY A 630 1.93 26.85 -4.25
C GLY A 630 2.96 26.30 -3.28
N LEU A 631 3.87 25.44 -3.76
CA LEU A 631 4.93 24.86 -2.92
C LEU A 631 5.91 25.93 -2.41
N SER A 632 6.24 26.93 -3.23
CA SER A 632 7.05 28.07 -2.80
C SER A 632 6.35 28.91 -1.73
N SER A 633 5.06 29.17 -1.87
CA SER A 633 4.26 29.92 -0.89
C SER A 633 4.16 29.18 0.44
N LEU A 634 3.99 27.86 0.41
CA LEU A 634 4.00 27.03 1.63
C LEU A 634 5.29 27.23 2.44
N GLY A 635 6.45 27.15 1.78
CA GLY A 635 7.74 27.31 2.46
C GLY A 635 8.07 28.74 2.87
N LYS A 636 7.53 29.75 2.18
CA LYS A 636 7.75 31.17 2.51
C LYS A 636 7.23 31.54 3.90
N TYR A 637 6.08 30.99 4.28
CA TYR A 637 5.40 31.35 5.53
C TYR A 637 5.61 30.32 6.65
N ASN A 638 5.90 29.04 6.31
CA ASN A 638 6.12 27.99 7.31
C ASN A 638 7.53 27.40 7.21
N ASN A 639 8.38 27.71 8.18
CA ASN A 639 9.74 27.16 8.31
C ASN A 639 9.86 26.07 9.38
N HIS A 640 8.75 25.64 9.99
CA HIS A 640 8.70 24.64 11.06
C HIS A 640 8.21 23.26 10.61
N LEU A 641 7.81 23.13 9.35
CA LEU A 641 7.44 21.85 8.76
C LEU A 641 8.59 20.85 8.84
N ARG A 642 8.27 19.65 9.33
CA ARG A 642 9.20 18.52 9.43
C ARG A 642 8.74 17.30 8.65
N ASP A 643 7.43 17.14 8.47
CA ASP A 643 6.83 15.95 7.84
C ASP A 643 5.86 16.39 6.74
N VAL A 644 6.26 16.30 5.48
CA VAL A 644 5.47 16.83 4.36
C VAL A 644 5.23 15.75 3.32
N THR A 645 3.98 15.59 2.91
CA THR A 645 3.56 14.64 1.87
C THR A 645 2.99 15.42 0.69
N LEU A 646 3.62 15.27 -0.48
CA LEU A 646 3.28 15.91 -1.75
C LEU A 646 3.05 14.86 -2.84
N SER A 647 2.54 13.68 -2.45
CA SER A 647 2.37 12.58 -3.40
C SER A 647 1.38 12.97 -4.49
N GLU A 648 1.60 12.52 -5.73
CA GLU A 648 0.73 12.77 -6.88
C GLU A 648 0.54 14.27 -7.24
N CYS A 649 1.33 15.19 -6.69
CA CYS A 649 1.39 16.57 -7.15
C CYS A 649 2.19 16.66 -8.47
N ALA A 650 1.50 16.53 -9.60
CA ALA A 650 2.10 16.34 -10.92
C ALA A 650 2.83 17.58 -11.48
N ASP A 651 2.44 18.78 -11.03
CA ASP A 651 2.92 20.06 -11.57
C ASP A 651 4.11 20.65 -10.77
N ILE A 652 4.64 19.91 -9.79
CA ILE A 652 5.84 20.30 -9.04
C ILE A 652 7.10 19.93 -9.84
N THR A 653 7.94 20.92 -10.08
CA THR A 653 9.24 20.78 -10.74
C THR A 653 10.41 21.00 -9.77
N ASP A 654 11.63 20.87 -10.29
CA ASP A 654 12.87 21.15 -9.54
C ASP A 654 12.89 22.56 -8.94
N LEU A 655 12.26 23.54 -9.59
CA LEU A 655 12.22 24.93 -9.14
C LEU A 655 11.38 25.11 -7.87
N GLY A 656 10.17 24.52 -7.82
CA GLY A 656 9.30 24.58 -6.65
C GLY A 656 9.96 23.94 -5.44
N LEU A 657 10.51 22.73 -5.62
CA LEU A 657 11.20 22.02 -4.54
C LEU A 657 12.45 22.78 -4.06
N GLN A 658 13.20 23.41 -4.98
CA GLN A 658 14.33 24.26 -4.62
C GLN A 658 13.90 25.43 -3.72
N LYS A 659 12.86 26.18 -4.12
CA LYS A 659 12.38 27.33 -3.35
C LYS A 659 11.87 26.93 -1.98
N PHE A 660 11.13 25.82 -1.91
CA PHE A 660 10.61 25.29 -0.64
C PHE A 660 11.73 24.87 0.31
N THR A 661 12.67 24.03 -0.15
CA THR A 661 13.75 23.51 0.68
C THR A 661 14.77 24.59 1.10
N GLN A 662 14.88 25.70 0.37
CA GLN A 662 15.66 26.86 0.78
C GLN A 662 15.14 27.52 2.06
N GLN A 663 13.82 27.45 2.30
CA GLN A 663 13.18 28.00 3.50
C GLN A 663 12.98 26.93 4.58
N CYS A 664 12.44 25.77 4.22
CA CYS A 664 12.16 24.66 5.15
C CYS A 664 13.38 23.72 5.29
N LYS A 665 14.31 24.07 6.19
CA LYS A 665 15.58 23.34 6.36
C LYS A 665 15.51 22.15 7.33
N ASP A 666 14.49 22.13 8.18
CA ASP A 666 14.31 21.13 9.24
C ASP A 666 13.44 19.93 8.81
N ILE A 667 13.26 19.74 7.50
CA ILE A 667 12.50 18.60 6.95
C ILE A 667 13.16 17.29 7.36
N GLU A 668 12.40 16.45 8.07
CA GLU A 668 12.79 15.13 8.54
C GLU A 668 12.17 14.02 7.69
N ARG A 669 10.93 14.21 7.21
CA ARG A 669 10.22 13.27 6.33
C ARG A 669 9.62 14.03 5.16
N LEU A 670 9.86 13.51 3.97
CA LEU A 670 9.32 14.07 2.74
C LEU A 670 8.85 12.95 1.82
N ASP A 671 7.61 13.03 1.38
CA ASP A 671 7.05 12.16 0.34
C ASP A 671 6.85 12.96 -0.94
N LEU A 672 7.55 12.56 -2.00
CA LEU A 672 7.47 13.13 -3.34
C LEU A 672 7.02 12.07 -4.35
N SER A 673 6.40 10.98 -3.89
CA SER A 673 6.02 9.88 -4.77
C SER A 673 5.06 10.36 -5.86
N HIS A 674 5.21 9.81 -7.05
CA HIS A 674 4.44 10.17 -8.23
C HIS A 674 4.53 11.66 -8.67
N CYS A 675 5.47 12.45 -8.15
CA CYS A 675 5.86 13.75 -8.73
C CYS A 675 6.71 13.51 -9.99
N LYS A 676 6.04 13.45 -11.16
CA LYS A 676 6.62 12.95 -12.42
C LYS A 676 7.61 13.90 -13.10
N LEU A 677 7.64 15.18 -12.72
CA LEU A 677 8.50 16.21 -13.31
C LEU A 677 9.81 16.43 -12.54
N LEU A 678 9.98 15.82 -11.36
CA LEU A 678 11.20 15.96 -10.57
C LEU A 678 12.37 15.20 -11.17
N THR A 679 13.51 15.88 -11.30
CA THR A 679 14.76 15.31 -11.80
C THR A 679 15.83 15.21 -10.70
N ASP A 680 17.03 14.76 -11.06
CA ASP A 680 18.17 14.74 -10.14
C ASP A 680 18.54 16.13 -9.58
N GLY A 681 18.17 17.22 -10.27
CA GLY A 681 18.37 18.60 -9.81
C GLY A 681 17.56 18.92 -8.55
N ALA A 682 16.30 18.48 -8.49
CA ALA A 682 15.45 18.62 -7.31
C ALA A 682 16.07 17.95 -6.08
N ILE A 683 16.49 16.69 -6.24
CA ILE A 683 17.06 15.89 -5.14
C ILE A 683 18.42 16.43 -4.71
N LYS A 684 19.21 16.98 -5.63
CA LYS A 684 20.44 17.71 -5.29
C LYS A 684 20.13 18.86 -4.33
N ASN A 685 19.19 19.74 -4.69
CA ASN A 685 18.84 20.90 -3.88
C ASN A 685 18.29 20.47 -2.50
N LEU A 686 17.36 19.51 -2.48
CA LEU A 686 16.82 18.91 -1.25
C LEU A 686 17.94 18.39 -0.33
N ALA A 687 18.88 17.59 -0.86
CA ALA A 687 19.95 16.99 -0.08
C ALA A 687 20.90 18.02 0.55
N PHE A 688 21.18 19.13 -0.15
CA PHE A 688 22.06 20.19 0.35
C PHE A 688 21.40 21.05 1.44
N CYS A 689 20.09 21.29 1.31
CA CYS A 689 19.31 22.13 2.23
C CYS A 689 18.82 21.36 3.47
N CYS A 690 18.27 20.15 3.30
CA CYS A 690 17.60 19.39 4.36
C CYS A 690 18.48 18.23 4.85
N ARG A 691 19.52 18.54 5.65
CA ARG A 691 20.52 17.54 6.08
C ARG A 691 20.03 16.58 7.17
N TYR A 692 18.94 16.92 7.84
CA TYR A 692 18.32 16.11 8.89
C TYR A 692 17.31 15.09 8.34
N LEU A 693 17.19 14.96 7.02
CA LEU A 693 16.26 14.04 6.37
C LEU A 693 16.44 12.60 6.89
N THR A 694 15.36 12.06 7.44
CA THR A 694 15.28 10.72 8.01
C THR A 694 14.46 9.76 7.16
N SER A 695 13.48 10.27 6.42
CA SER A 695 12.62 9.49 5.53
C SER A 695 12.43 10.23 4.20
N LEU A 696 12.61 9.53 3.09
CA LEU A 696 12.33 10.06 1.76
C LEU A 696 11.62 9.01 0.91
N ASN A 697 10.49 9.39 0.33
CA ASN A 697 9.78 8.56 -0.65
C ASN A 697 9.86 9.22 -2.03
N LEU A 698 10.44 8.51 -2.99
CA LEU A 698 10.59 8.90 -4.41
C LEU A 698 9.87 7.91 -5.33
N ALA A 699 8.95 7.09 -4.81
CA ALA A 699 8.32 6.05 -5.59
C ALA A 699 7.61 6.65 -6.82
N GLY A 700 7.80 6.07 -8.00
CA GLY A 700 7.16 6.53 -9.23
C GLY A 700 7.72 7.83 -9.83
N CYS A 701 8.79 8.41 -9.25
CA CYS A 701 9.50 9.54 -9.87
C CYS A 701 10.36 9.05 -11.05
N LYS A 702 9.81 9.13 -12.25
CA LYS A 702 10.36 8.52 -13.48
C LYS A 702 11.69 9.10 -13.98
N LEU A 703 12.01 10.34 -13.63
CA LEU A 703 13.23 11.04 -14.10
C LEU A 703 14.39 10.95 -13.10
N ILE A 704 14.20 10.27 -11.97
CA ILE A 704 15.22 10.10 -10.93
C ILE A 704 16.20 9.00 -11.33
N THR A 705 17.50 9.31 -11.23
CA THR A 705 18.57 8.39 -11.62
C THR A 705 19.51 8.05 -10.45
N ASN A 706 20.58 7.32 -10.76
CA ASN A 706 21.64 7.02 -9.77
C ASN A 706 22.30 8.28 -9.19
N LEU A 707 22.22 9.43 -9.87
CA LEU A 707 22.80 10.70 -9.41
C LEU A 707 22.05 11.24 -8.18
N SER A 708 20.72 11.21 -8.17
CA SER A 708 19.93 11.55 -6.96
C SER A 708 20.39 10.77 -5.73
N ILE A 709 20.57 9.45 -5.89
CA ILE A 709 21.02 8.60 -4.80
C ILE A 709 22.46 8.92 -4.37
N GLN A 710 23.30 9.34 -5.31
CA GLN A 710 24.65 9.82 -5.01
C GLN A 710 24.63 11.09 -4.16
N TYR A 711 23.78 12.08 -4.49
CA TYR A 711 23.63 13.31 -3.71
C TYR A 711 23.12 13.02 -2.30
N LEU A 712 22.06 12.23 -2.15
CA LEU A 712 21.52 11.82 -0.86
C LEU A 712 22.57 11.10 -0.02
N SER A 713 23.30 10.16 -0.61
CA SER A 713 24.36 9.42 0.09
C SER A 713 25.52 10.32 0.52
N GLY A 714 25.78 11.40 -0.22
CA GLY A 714 26.88 12.33 0.08
C GLY A 714 26.63 13.19 1.32
N VAL A 715 25.37 13.51 1.63
CA VAL A 715 25.03 14.54 2.63
C VAL A 715 24.02 14.07 3.68
N CYS A 716 23.00 13.28 3.31
CA CYS A 716 21.90 12.87 4.19
C CYS A 716 22.26 11.64 5.04
N HIS A 717 23.23 11.76 5.95
CA HIS A 717 23.73 10.65 6.77
C HIS A 717 22.74 10.13 7.82
N HIS A 718 21.65 10.85 8.07
CA HIS A 718 20.59 10.50 9.02
C HIS A 718 19.41 9.75 8.38
N LEU A 719 19.50 9.42 7.08
CA LEU A 719 18.44 8.73 6.37
C LEU A 719 18.24 7.30 6.92
N HIS A 720 17.03 7.04 7.42
CA HIS A 720 16.59 5.76 7.96
C HIS A 720 15.67 5.00 7.01
N THR A 721 14.86 5.72 6.22
CA THR A 721 13.88 5.16 5.31
C THR A 721 14.05 5.78 3.92
N LEU A 722 14.13 4.93 2.90
CA LEU A 722 14.15 5.35 1.51
C LEU A 722 13.26 4.43 0.69
N ASP A 723 12.32 5.01 -0.05
CA ASP A 723 11.56 4.30 -1.07
C ASP A 723 11.90 4.87 -2.46
N ILE A 724 12.35 3.99 -3.35
CA ILE A 724 12.68 4.31 -4.75
C ILE A 724 11.92 3.39 -5.72
N SER A 725 10.78 2.85 -5.28
CA SER A 725 9.99 1.90 -6.05
C SER A 725 9.49 2.51 -7.36
N GLY A 726 9.56 1.77 -8.45
CA GLY A 726 9.18 2.25 -9.76
C GLY A 726 10.12 3.31 -10.35
N CYS A 727 11.24 3.68 -9.72
CA CYS A 727 12.29 4.48 -10.36
C CYS A 727 13.11 3.62 -11.33
N ILE A 728 12.61 3.44 -12.55
CA ILE A 728 13.13 2.46 -13.52
C ILE A 728 14.57 2.72 -14.01
N ILE A 729 15.09 3.95 -13.88
CA ILE A 729 16.43 4.34 -14.33
C ILE A 729 17.51 4.00 -13.28
N ILE A 730 17.11 3.72 -12.04
CA ILE A 730 18.03 3.37 -10.96
C ILE A 730 18.62 1.96 -11.18
N THR A 731 19.92 1.83 -10.93
CA THR A 731 20.67 0.58 -11.14
C THR A 731 21.45 0.17 -9.89
N ASP A 732 22.14 -0.97 -9.96
CA ASP A 732 23.11 -1.45 -8.95
C ASP A 732 24.13 -0.40 -8.47
N LYS A 733 24.41 0.64 -9.29
CA LYS A 733 25.29 1.76 -8.91
C LYS A 733 24.74 2.52 -7.69
N ALA A 734 23.44 2.79 -7.63
CA ALA A 734 22.80 3.48 -6.51
C ALA A 734 23.05 2.76 -5.17
N LEU A 735 22.96 1.42 -5.15
CA LEU A 735 23.22 0.63 -3.94
C LEU A 735 24.68 0.71 -3.48
N LYS A 736 25.63 1.00 -4.37
CA LYS A 736 27.02 1.27 -3.97
C LYS A 736 27.14 2.61 -3.22
N TYR A 737 26.38 3.63 -3.63
CA TYR A 737 26.37 4.93 -2.96
C TYR A 737 25.72 4.84 -1.59
N LEU A 738 24.53 4.23 -1.49
CA LEU A 738 23.81 4.08 -0.22
C LEU A 738 24.66 3.39 0.85
N ARG A 739 25.39 2.32 0.49
CA ARG A 739 26.29 1.63 1.43
C ARG A 739 27.45 2.49 1.94
N LYS A 740 27.93 3.43 1.13
CA LYS A 740 29.03 4.33 1.52
C LYS A 740 28.55 5.45 2.44
N GLY A 741 27.39 6.03 2.13
CA GLY A 741 26.91 7.26 2.73
C GLY A 741 25.85 7.12 3.82
N CYS A 742 24.80 6.34 3.56
CA CYS A 742 23.61 6.23 4.41
C CYS A 742 23.74 5.05 5.39
N LYS A 743 24.70 5.14 6.32
CA LYS A 743 25.02 4.05 7.27
C LYS A 743 23.91 3.75 8.27
N LYS A 744 22.94 4.67 8.45
CA LYS A 744 21.79 4.52 9.35
C LYS A 744 20.52 4.01 8.66
N LEU A 745 20.60 3.63 7.38
CA LEU A 745 19.44 3.17 6.62
C LEU A 745 18.90 1.85 7.19
N LYS A 746 17.64 1.88 7.63
CA LYS A 746 16.93 0.76 8.26
C LYS A 746 15.91 0.12 7.32
N TYR A 747 15.24 0.94 6.51
CA TYR A 747 14.18 0.56 5.58
C TYR A 747 14.55 1.01 4.17
N LEU A 748 14.57 0.06 3.22
CA LEU A 748 14.79 0.34 1.81
C LEU A 748 13.77 -0.44 0.97
N THR A 749 12.93 0.27 0.24
CA THR A 749 11.95 -0.31 -0.68
C THR A 749 12.36 0.01 -2.12
N MET A 750 12.43 -1.04 -2.95
CA MET A 750 12.88 -0.99 -4.34
C MET A 750 12.01 -1.94 -5.19
N LEU A 751 10.70 -1.77 -5.12
CA LEU A 751 9.77 -2.58 -5.91
C LEU A 751 9.75 -2.08 -7.35
N TYR A 752 9.64 -2.98 -8.32
CA TYR A 752 9.58 -2.67 -9.75
C TYR A 752 10.83 -1.92 -10.27
N CYS A 753 11.98 -2.12 -9.63
CA CYS A 753 13.25 -1.50 -10.02
C CYS A 753 14.06 -2.43 -10.93
N LYS A 754 13.66 -2.56 -12.20
CA LYS A 754 14.30 -3.50 -13.16
C LYS A 754 15.80 -3.31 -13.36
N GLY A 755 16.33 -2.10 -13.16
CA GLY A 755 17.76 -1.82 -13.27
C GLY A 755 18.60 -2.36 -12.10
N ILE A 756 17.96 -2.78 -11.00
CA ILE A 756 18.62 -3.35 -9.82
C ILE A 756 18.59 -4.88 -9.91
N THR A 757 19.75 -5.50 -9.91
CA THR A 757 19.85 -6.96 -9.95
C THR A 757 19.55 -7.57 -8.59
N LYS A 758 18.90 -8.75 -8.61
CA LYS A 758 18.66 -9.55 -7.40
C LYS A 758 19.93 -9.81 -6.59
N HIS A 759 21.08 -9.99 -7.26
CA HIS A 759 22.37 -10.15 -6.60
C HIS A 759 22.79 -8.89 -5.82
N ALA A 760 22.63 -7.70 -6.39
CA ALA A 760 22.94 -6.45 -5.71
C ALA A 760 21.98 -6.17 -4.54
N ALA A 761 20.69 -6.48 -4.69
CA ALA A 761 19.70 -6.40 -3.62
C ALA A 761 20.04 -7.35 -2.45
N MET A 762 20.40 -8.61 -2.74
CA MET A 762 20.87 -9.57 -1.71
C MET A 762 22.14 -9.11 -0.99
N LYS A 763 23.03 -8.38 -1.66
CA LYS A 763 24.20 -7.80 -0.99
C LYS A 763 23.83 -6.66 -0.04
N MET A 764 22.73 -5.95 -0.32
CA MET A 764 22.23 -4.84 0.47
C MET A 764 21.52 -5.29 1.75
N THR A 765 20.91 -6.48 1.80
CA THR A 765 20.22 -7.02 3.00
C THR A 765 21.14 -7.16 4.22
N ARG A 766 22.45 -7.31 4.00
CA ARG A 766 23.45 -7.31 5.09
C ARG A 766 23.64 -5.94 5.76
N HIS A 767 23.27 -4.87 5.06
CA HIS A 767 23.43 -3.49 5.52
C HIS A 767 22.10 -2.89 5.97
N VAL A 768 20.98 -3.28 5.33
CA VAL A 768 19.64 -2.76 5.62
C VAL A 768 18.77 -3.89 6.17
N PRO A 769 18.39 -3.85 7.46
CA PRO A 769 17.62 -4.93 8.11
C PRO A 769 16.26 -5.19 7.46
N ALA A 770 15.57 -4.16 6.98
CA ALA A 770 14.25 -4.26 6.36
C ALA A 770 14.32 -3.81 4.90
N LEU A 771 14.60 -4.74 3.99
CA LEU A 771 14.69 -4.50 2.56
C LEU A 771 13.55 -5.20 1.82
N LYS A 772 12.84 -4.47 0.97
CA LYS A 772 11.85 -4.99 0.02
C LYS A 772 12.33 -4.74 -1.40
N PHE A 773 12.35 -5.78 -2.23
CA PHE A 773 12.82 -5.71 -3.61
C PHE A 773 11.96 -6.58 -4.51
N SER A 774 11.64 -6.07 -5.68
CA SER A 774 11.01 -6.79 -6.79
C SER A 774 11.52 -6.21 -8.10
N ASP A 775 11.81 -7.08 -9.06
CA ASP A 775 12.13 -6.77 -10.46
C ASP A 775 10.96 -7.09 -11.42
N ASP A 776 9.75 -7.22 -10.87
CA ASP A 776 8.53 -7.49 -11.63
C ASP A 776 8.18 -6.34 -12.60
N GLU A 777 7.28 -6.62 -13.54
CA GLU A 777 6.70 -5.62 -14.42
C GLU A 777 6.07 -4.47 -13.61
N ILE A 778 6.29 -3.24 -14.07
CA ILE A 778 5.79 -2.06 -13.37
C ILE A 778 4.26 -1.99 -13.51
N PRO A 779 3.51 -1.86 -12.41
CA PRO A 779 2.06 -1.79 -12.50
C PRO A 779 1.58 -0.57 -13.30
N VAL A 780 0.46 -0.73 -14.00
CA VAL A 780 -0.13 0.31 -14.86
C VAL A 780 -0.41 1.61 -14.10
N TYR A 781 -0.75 1.53 -12.81
CA TYR A 781 -1.02 2.70 -11.98
C TYR A 781 0.18 3.63 -11.77
N TYR A 782 1.42 3.16 -12.00
CA TYR A 782 2.59 4.04 -12.01
C TYR A 782 2.64 4.96 -13.24
N GLY A 783 1.81 4.72 -14.26
CA GLY A 783 1.66 5.59 -15.44
C GLY A 783 2.83 5.52 -16.43
N TYR A 784 3.60 4.44 -16.44
CA TYR A 784 4.60 4.15 -17.47
C TYR A 784 3.88 3.52 -18.68
N LYS A 785 3.98 4.16 -19.86
CA LYS A 785 3.46 3.64 -21.14
C LYS A 785 4.61 3.19 -22.02
#